data_AF-A0A4V2MIF4-F1
#
_entry.id   AF-A0A4V2MIF4-F1
#
_cell.length_a   1.000
_cell.length_b   1.000
_cell.length_c   1.000
_cell.angle_alpha   90.00
_cell.angle_beta   90.00
_cell.angle_gamma   90.00
#
_symmetry.space_group_name_H-M   'P 1'
#
loop_
_entity.id
_entity.type
_entity.pdbx_description
1 polymer ?
#
loop_
_entity_poly.entity_id
_entity_poly.type
_entity_poly.pdbx_seq_one_letter_code
_entity_poly.pdbx_strand_id
1 'polypeptide(L)'
;MNLKISGFGLAVFMLINLQAFSQTKPVKQVQYLSGTDNIHTKTWDFWATGGRKSGVWSKIEVPSHWEQQGFGSYNYGRDYVTYGKNFRFADEKGIYRHSFNIPLSWKGKDVFIVFEGSMTDTELKINGKSAGPTHKGAFYRFRYNISDKLNFGKLNQLEATVSKMSSDNSVNNAERLADYWIFGGIFRPVYLEAFPKEHIEWIAIDAKADGTFNMNVHLKNVKAGRTILAEIVDDKGKVVATGKTTTTSDSLANVKATVKNPKLWTAETPNRYQVNISVQNAGQSIYQTKEKFGFRTLEIRKSDGIYLNGTKIKMKGVNRHVWWPETGRAINPAIDLMDVKLIKEMNMNAVRCSHYPPDQSFLNLCDSLGLYVLDELAGWQKAYSTKAGIPLVKEMVIRDVNHPSIIFWSNGNEGGHNFDLDAEYGKYDLSKRTVIHAHHKPGNAFNGIDCNHYEDFYSSKKILADTNIYMPTEFLHAQDDGGGAASLADFWDLHWNEKKGAGGFIWDLADEGIVRTDQNNIIDVNGVNAPDGLVGPHREKEGSAYAIREIYSPVKIDLKVLPTAFNGEIEVENRYHFTNINQCRFKWELINFKGQEDRNNGYVVVKQGSATAPSIAPVAKGKLKIDLPQDWKNHDGLALMAYDPTGNEVYRWVWKIKSNTALFIKSLDRKPANATGVVTTEGDTTITMKASGISVTLSKKSGKLIQLANETSAALSFNNGPVLVSGNATFTDLKAYKEGDGYVVESSYTGDMKSVKWKMNANGWLEMTYEYALNGDYRFAGISFNYPENFVLGAKWLGKGPSRVWKNRTQGGVYNVWENRNNNTHTGSAPWIYPEFKGYFSDVVWLEMNTVQGKFTIASPENDLYVRLFNFYGLSGVASYPALPLGDISFLDAIPPIGSKLALNVTPDAKNLGPLGELNHINTTKKRTLLFYFGLPKSDAPQQFAMPKENILTN
;
A
#
# COMPACT_ATOMS: atom_id res chain seq x y z
N MET A 1 -67.51 -2.32 -30.87
CA MET A 1 -68.21 -2.31 -32.17
C MET A 1 -67.25 -2.84 -33.21
N ASN A 2 -67.61 -3.94 -33.86
CA ASN A 2 -66.76 -4.71 -34.79
C ASN A 2 -66.39 -3.92 -36.04
N LEU A 3 -65.16 -4.12 -36.55
CA LEU A 3 -64.87 -3.98 -37.97
C LEU A 3 -63.77 -4.95 -38.41
N LYS A 4 -64.17 -5.91 -39.24
CA LYS A 4 -63.32 -6.59 -40.23
C LYS A 4 -63.34 -5.74 -41.49
N ILE A 5 -62.19 -5.35 -42.03
CA ILE A 5 -61.98 -5.21 -43.49
C ILE A 5 -60.58 -5.73 -43.83
N SER A 6 -60.56 -6.45 -44.95
CA SER A 6 -59.60 -7.39 -45.51
C SER A 6 -58.41 -6.76 -46.23
N GLY A 7 -57.36 -7.58 -46.40
CA GLY A 7 -56.10 -7.21 -47.03
C GLY A 7 -56.16 -7.02 -48.54
N PHE A 8 -55.33 -6.10 -49.02
CA PHE A 8 -54.62 -6.17 -50.28
C PHE A 8 -53.52 -5.09 -50.24
N GLY A 9 -52.34 -5.47 -49.72
CA GLY A 9 -51.22 -4.53 -49.53
C GLY A 9 -49.94 -5.18 -49.01
N LEU A 10 -49.79 -6.50 -49.21
CA LEU A 10 -48.70 -7.30 -48.67
C LEU A 10 -47.96 -8.00 -49.82
N ALA A 11 -47.39 -7.23 -50.75
CA ALA A 11 -46.53 -7.79 -51.79
C ALA A 11 -45.44 -6.85 -52.33
N VAL A 12 -45.52 -5.53 -52.09
CA VAL A 12 -44.57 -4.56 -52.68
C VAL A 12 -43.63 -3.91 -51.63
N PHE A 13 -43.88 -4.10 -50.32
CA PHE A 13 -43.00 -3.60 -49.26
C PHE A 13 -41.97 -4.63 -48.74
N MET A 14 -41.92 -5.83 -49.33
CA MET A 14 -41.05 -6.94 -48.90
C MET A 14 -39.86 -7.20 -49.83
N LEU A 15 -39.49 -6.26 -50.71
CA LEU A 15 -38.38 -6.41 -51.67
C LEU A 15 -37.31 -5.30 -51.62
N ILE A 16 -37.38 -4.35 -50.67
CA ILE A 16 -36.34 -3.30 -50.50
C ILE A 16 -35.55 -3.43 -49.18
N ASN A 17 -35.87 -4.39 -48.30
CA ASN A 17 -35.15 -4.62 -47.04
C ASN A 17 -34.27 -5.89 -47.04
N LEU A 18 -33.72 -6.28 -48.19
CA LEU A 18 -32.83 -7.44 -48.34
C LEU A 18 -31.45 -7.07 -48.88
N GLN A 19 -30.92 -5.89 -48.55
CA GLN A 19 -29.49 -5.56 -48.70
C GLN A 19 -28.98 -4.65 -47.57
N ALA A 20 -29.24 -5.04 -46.32
CA ALA A 20 -28.38 -4.65 -45.21
C ALA A 20 -27.82 -5.93 -44.58
N PHE A 21 -27.07 -6.71 -45.38
CA PHE A 21 -26.02 -7.52 -44.78
C PHE A 21 -25.14 -6.55 -44.02
N SER A 22 -25.26 -6.55 -42.69
CA SER A 22 -24.32 -5.90 -41.78
C SER A 22 -22.92 -6.23 -42.26
N GLN A 23 -22.28 -5.32 -43.00
CA GLN A 23 -20.88 -5.44 -43.35
C GLN A 23 -20.15 -5.48 -42.02
N THR A 24 -19.74 -6.69 -41.65
CA THR A 24 -18.94 -6.89 -40.43
C THR A 24 -17.72 -5.99 -40.60
N LYS A 25 -17.57 -5.01 -39.70
CA LYS A 25 -16.40 -4.12 -39.73
C LYS A 25 -15.16 -5.01 -39.78
N PRO A 26 -14.16 -4.71 -40.62
CA PRO A 26 -13.01 -5.56 -40.82
C PRO A 26 -12.03 -5.45 -39.63
N VAL A 27 -12.49 -5.87 -38.45
CA VAL A 27 -11.74 -5.83 -37.20
C VAL A 27 -11.47 -7.25 -36.73
N LYS A 28 -10.49 -7.41 -35.82
CA LYS A 28 -10.37 -8.68 -35.09
C LYS A 28 -11.64 -8.94 -34.27
N GLN A 29 -12.08 -10.19 -34.25
CA GLN A 29 -13.22 -10.62 -33.45
C GLN A 29 -12.70 -11.47 -32.28
N VAL A 30 -13.29 -11.31 -31.10
CA VAL A 30 -12.89 -12.03 -29.89
C VAL A 30 -14.07 -12.83 -29.35
N GLN A 31 -13.83 -14.06 -28.94
CA GLN A 31 -14.80 -14.92 -28.26
C GLN A 31 -14.14 -15.59 -27.05
N TYR A 32 -14.58 -15.26 -25.83
CA TYR A 32 -14.10 -15.91 -24.63
C TYR A 32 -14.62 -17.36 -24.55
N LEU A 33 -13.71 -18.29 -24.21
CA LEU A 33 -14.02 -19.70 -23.94
C LEU A 33 -14.06 -19.98 -22.43
N SER A 34 -13.19 -19.29 -21.69
CA SER A 34 -13.32 -19.17 -20.24
C SER A 34 -14.22 -18.00 -19.87
N GLY A 35 -14.20 -17.65 -18.60
CA GLY A 35 -14.57 -16.34 -18.12
C GLY A 35 -13.61 -15.21 -18.48
N THR A 36 -13.95 -13.97 -18.10
CA THR A 36 -13.09 -12.79 -18.28
C THR A 36 -12.20 -12.49 -17.08
N ASP A 37 -12.52 -13.03 -15.90
CA ASP A 37 -11.83 -12.82 -14.63
C ASP A 37 -12.34 -13.84 -13.57
N ASN A 38 -11.92 -13.66 -12.31
CA ASN A 38 -12.27 -14.55 -11.19
C ASN A 38 -13.73 -14.48 -10.71
N ILE A 39 -14.53 -13.51 -11.16
CA ILE A 39 -15.96 -13.40 -10.80
C ILE A 39 -16.91 -13.65 -11.98
N HIS A 40 -16.37 -13.68 -13.21
CA HIS A 40 -17.11 -13.95 -14.43
C HIS A 40 -16.60 -15.22 -15.11
N THR A 41 -16.55 -16.34 -14.39
CA THR A 41 -15.94 -17.59 -14.85
C THR A 41 -16.81 -18.40 -15.84
N LYS A 42 -16.23 -19.47 -16.40
CA LYS A 42 -16.95 -20.53 -17.10
C LYS A 42 -16.57 -21.90 -16.55
N THR A 43 -17.58 -22.74 -16.35
CA THR A 43 -17.42 -24.12 -15.89
C THR A 43 -16.88 -25.02 -17.00
N TRP A 44 -15.75 -25.67 -16.75
CA TRP A 44 -15.11 -26.65 -17.62
C TRP A 44 -15.08 -28.04 -16.94
N ASP A 45 -14.91 -29.10 -17.73
CA ASP A 45 -14.60 -30.42 -17.19
C ASP A 45 -13.14 -30.47 -16.76
N PHE A 46 -12.87 -31.09 -15.62
CA PHE A 46 -11.54 -31.09 -15.00
C PHE A 46 -11.19 -32.43 -14.37
N TRP A 47 -9.93 -32.82 -14.48
CA TRP A 47 -9.37 -34.00 -13.83
C TRP A 47 -7.95 -33.72 -13.37
N ALA A 48 -7.61 -34.05 -12.12
CA ALA A 48 -6.28 -33.87 -11.57
C ALA A 48 -5.56 -35.20 -11.34
N THR A 49 -4.25 -35.28 -11.61
CA THR A 49 -3.44 -36.49 -11.39
C THR A 49 -3.15 -36.78 -9.92
N GLY A 50 -3.18 -35.78 -9.04
CA GLY A 50 -2.80 -35.90 -7.64
C GLY A 50 -3.31 -34.74 -6.78
N GLY A 51 -3.09 -34.82 -5.47
CA GLY A 51 -3.61 -33.88 -4.48
C GLY A 51 -5.10 -34.08 -4.17
N ARG A 52 -5.76 -33.05 -3.65
CA ARG A 52 -7.18 -33.12 -3.28
C ARG A 52 -8.05 -33.35 -4.52
N LYS A 53 -9.11 -34.14 -4.36
CA LYS A 53 -10.10 -34.48 -5.42
C LYS A 53 -9.48 -35.03 -6.73
N SER A 54 -8.32 -35.68 -6.67
CA SER A 54 -7.67 -36.28 -7.84
C SER A 54 -8.29 -37.61 -8.28
N GLY A 55 -8.01 -38.03 -9.52
CA GLY A 55 -8.39 -39.34 -10.04
C GLY A 55 -9.82 -39.46 -10.56
N VAL A 56 -10.65 -38.43 -10.39
CA VAL A 56 -12.06 -38.39 -10.84
C VAL A 56 -12.35 -37.14 -11.69
N TRP A 57 -13.17 -37.29 -12.73
CA TRP A 57 -13.64 -36.15 -13.52
C TRP A 57 -14.63 -35.33 -12.69
N SER A 58 -14.40 -34.02 -12.65
CA SER A 58 -15.17 -33.03 -11.90
C SER A 58 -15.41 -31.78 -12.77
N LYS A 59 -15.99 -30.74 -12.18
CA LYS A 59 -16.11 -29.41 -12.78
C LYS A 59 -15.14 -28.43 -12.12
N ILE A 60 -14.67 -27.46 -12.89
CA ILE A 60 -13.86 -26.34 -12.39
C ILE A 60 -14.26 -25.04 -13.08
N GLU A 61 -14.26 -23.94 -12.35
CA GLU A 61 -14.44 -22.60 -12.92
C GLU A 61 -13.11 -22.08 -13.50
N VAL A 62 -13.15 -21.52 -14.71
CA VAL A 62 -11.99 -20.96 -15.41
C VAL A 62 -12.27 -19.48 -15.76
N PRO A 63 -11.37 -18.53 -15.43
CA PRO A 63 -10.04 -18.73 -14.86
C PRO A 63 -10.01 -18.95 -13.34
N SER A 64 -9.03 -19.72 -12.84
CA SER A 64 -8.77 -19.93 -11.41
C SER A 64 -7.46 -20.67 -11.12
N HIS A 65 -7.07 -20.71 -9.85
CA HIS A 65 -6.16 -21.73 -9.32
C HIS A 65 -6.95 -22.94 -8.84
N TRP A 66 -6.50 -24.16 -9.19
CA TRP A 66 -7.25 -25.36 -8.81
C TRP A 66 -7.22 -25.59 -7.28
N GLU A 67 -6.20 -25.07 -6.59
CA GLU A 67 -6.09 -25.15 -5.13
C GLU A 67 -7.24 -24.40 -4.43
N GLN A 68 -7.63 -23.26 -4.99
CA GLN A 68 -8.75 -22.44 -4.50
C GLN A 68 -10.13 -23.06 -4.79
N GLN A 69 -10.20 -24.12 -5.61
CA GLN A 69 -11.44 -24.89 -5.83
C GLN A 69 -11.41 -26.28 -5.16
N GLY A 70 -10.41 -26.49 -4.27
CA GLY A 70 -10.28 -27.70 -3.46
C GLY A 70 -9.67 -28.88 -4.21
N PHE A 71 -8.92 -28.62 -5.29
CA PHE A 71 -8.10 -29.61 -5.99
C PHE A 71 -6.62 -29.43 -5.65
N GLY A 72 -5.77 -30.39 -6.02
CA GLY A 72 -4.31 -30.27 -5.89
C GLY A 72 -3.84 -30.05 -4.45
N SER A 73 -2.62 -29.54 -4.30
CA SER A 73 -1.97 -29.32 -2.99
C SER A 73 -1.37 -27.91 -2.90
N TYR A 74 -1.46 -27.25 -1.75
CA TYR A 74 -0.76 -25.97 -1.56
C TYR A 74 0.74 -26.18 -1.33
N ASN A 75 1.57 -25.31 -1.92
CA ASN A 75 3.00 -25.19 -1.63
C ASN A 75 3.40 -23.71 -1.60
N TYR A 76 4.48 -23.42 -0.91
CA TYR A 76 5.19 -22.15 -0.98
C TYR A 76 6.57 -22.36 -1.59
N GLY A 77 7.04 -21.48 -2.46
CA GLY A 77 8.25 -21.73 -3.27
C GLY A 77 9.54 -21.87 -2.44
N ARG A 78 9.50 -21.45 -1.17
CA ARG A 78 10.55 -21.60 -0.17
C ARG A 78 10.33 -22.73 0.85
N ASP A 79 9.40 -23.66 0.59
CA ASP A 79 9.15 -24.81 1.47
C ASP A 79 10.40 -25.68 1.71
N TYR A 80 11.35 -25.70 0.78
CA TYR A 80 12.65 -26.38 0.98
C TYR A 80 13.55 -25.69 2.03
N VAL A 81 13.30 -24.42 2.34
CA VAL A 81 13.94 -23.69 3.44
C VAL A 81 13.20 -23.98 4.75
N THR A 82 11.87 -23.88 4.73
CA THR A 82 11.02 -24.05 5.92
C THR A 82 10.98 -25.49 6.44
N TYR A 83 10.80 -26.46 5.55
CA TYR A 83 10.65 -27.88 5.88
C TYR A 83 11.89 -28.72 5.53
N GLY A 84 12.95 -28.07 5.04
CA GLY A 84 14.25 -28.67 4.77
C GLY A 84 14.48 -29.09 3.32
N LYS A 85 15.76 -29.20 2.94
CA LYS A 85 16.23 -29.36 1.54
C LYS A 85 15.67 -30.57 0.77
N ASN A 86 15.10 -31.56 1.47
CA ASN A 86 14.52 -32.76 0.88
C ASN A 86 13.00 -32.63 0.65
N PHE A 87 12.42 -31.47 0.91
CA PHE A 87 11.01 -31.20 0.65
C PHE A 87 10.67 -31.48 -0.82
N ARG A 88 9.53 -32.15 -1.04
CA ARG A 88 9.04 -32.49 -2.37
C ARG A 88 7.86 -31.60 -2.70
N PHE A 89 8.05 -30.75 -3.70
CA PHE A 89 6.98 -29.95 -4.28
C PHE A 89 5.95 -30.85 -4.95
N ALA A 90 4.68 -30.46 -4.85
CA ALA A 90 3.61 -31.13 -5.54
C ALA A 90 3.75 -30.88 -7.06
N ASP A 91 3.60 -31.95 -7.85
CA ASP A 91 3.86 -31.97 -9.29
C ASP A 91 2.63 -32.42 -10.09
N GLU A 92 1.44 -32.30 -9.50
CA GLU A 92 0.19 -32.70 -10.15
C GLU A 92 -0.07 -31.97 -11.48
N LYS A 93 -0.84 -32.62 -12.34
CA LYS A 93 -1.29 -32.09 -13.63
C LYS A 93 -2.81 -32.01 -13.63
N GLY A 94 -3.33 -30.93 -14.19
CA GLY A 94 -4.74 -30.73 -14.46
C GLY A 94 -5.05 -30.96 -15.95
N ILE A 95 -6.04 -31.79 -16.24
CA ILE A 95 -6.58 -32.00 -17.58
C ILE A 95 -7.94 -31.32 -17.65
N TYR A 96 -8.09 -30.40 -18.59
CA TYR A 96 -9.29 -29.62 -18.81
C TYR A 96 -9.95 -30.03 -20.12
N ARG A 97 -11.29 -30.05 -20.15
CA ARG A 97 -12.07 -30.18 -21.39
C ARG A 97 -13.17 -29.13 -21.46
N HIS A 98 -13.33 -28.56 -22.65
CA HIS A 98 -14.38 -27.59 -22.91
C HIS A 98 -14.90 -27.72 -24.35
N SER A 99 -16.21 -27.83 -24.49
CA SER A 99 -16.88 -27.82 -25.79
C SER A 99 -17.33 -26.41 -26.15
N PHE A 100 -17.03 -25.95 -27.36
CA PHE A 100 -17.37 -24.60 -27.81
C PHE A 100 -17.84 -24.57 -29.26
N ASN A 101 -18.69 -23.61 -29.58
CA ASN A 101 -19.14 -23.35 -30.94
C ASN A 101 -18.32 -22.21 -31.55
N ILE A 102 -18.05 -22.31 -32.85
CA ILE A 102 -17.40 -21.25 -33.63
C ILE A 102 -18.32 -20.82 -34.78
N PRO A 103 -18.49 -19.51 -35.04
CA PRO A 103 -19.33 -19.03 -36.13
C PRO A 103 -18.86 -19.52 -37.50
N LEU A 104 -19.79 -19.89 -38.39
CA LEU A 104 -19.47 -20.25 -39.78
C LEU A 104 -18.79 -19.08 -40.53
N SER A 105 -19.11 -17.84 -40.15
CA SER A 105 -18.52 -16.62 -40.71
C SER A 105 -17.02 -16.45 -40.41
N TRP A 106 -16.44 -17.27 -39.53
CA TRP A 106 -15.00 -17.31 -39.29
C TRP A 106 -14.26 -18.24 -40.26
N LYS A 107 -14.98 -19.03 -41.08
CA LYS A 107 -14.35 -19.87 -42.10
C LYS A 107 -13.55 -18.98 -43.07
N GLY A 108 -12.29 -19.34 -43.30
CA GLY A 108 -11.37 -18.58 -44.14
C GLY A 108 -10.67 -17.41 -43.43
N LYS A 109 -10.90 -17.20 -42.12
CA LYS A 109 -10.10 -16.30 -41.27
C LYS A 109 -8.87 -17.02 -40.70
N ASP A 110 -7.94 -16.27 -40.14
CA ASP A 110 -6.94 -16.80 -39.22
C ASP A 110 -7.51 -16.76 -37.81
N VAL A 111 -7.71 -17.94 -37.20
CA VAL A 111 -8.25 -18.11 -35.85
C VAL A 111 -7.15 -18.56 -34.91
N PHE A 112 -6.93 -17.80 -33.85
CA PHE A 112 -5.98 -18.10 -32.79
C PHE A 112 -6.72 -18.43 -31.51
N ILE A 113 -6.22 -19.42 -30.76
CA ILE A 113 -6.55 -19.58 -29.34
C ILE A 113 -5.48 -18.87 -28.52
N VAL A 114 -5.90 -18.09 -27.52
CA VAL A 114 -5.04 -17.27 -26.67
C VAL A 114 -5.26 -17.65 -25.22
N PHE A 115 -4.17 -17.86 -24.50
CA PHE A 115 -4.13 -18.04 -23.05
C PHE A 115 -3.38 -16.85 -22.46
N GLU A 116 -4.03 -16.07 -21.60
CA GLU A 116 -3.41 -14.91 -20.93
C GLU A 116 -2.45 -15.31 -19.79
N GLY A 117 -2.54 -16.55 -19.31
CA GLY A 117 -1.68 -17.12 -18.27
C GLY A 117 -2.17 -18.49 -17.79
N SER A 118 -1.27 -19.45 -17.68
CA SER A 118 -1.56 -20.84 -17.30
C SER A 118 -0.36 -21.45 -16.60
N MET A 119 -0.52 -21.96 -15.38
CA MET A 119 0.59 -22.44 -14.54
C MET A 119 0.74 -23.97 -14.65
N THR A 120 1.77 -24.52 -15.28
CA THR A 120 2.97 -23.89 -15.86
C THR A 120 3.28 -24.37 -17.27
N ASP A 121 3.47 -25.68 -17.46
CA ASP A 121 3.59 -26.24 -18.81
C ASP A 121 2.18 -26.51 -19.34
N THR A 122 1.84 -25.96 -20.52
CA THR A 122 0.50 -26.09 -21.10
C THR A 122 0.54 -26.73 -22.49
N GLU A 123 -0.01 -27.94 -22.60
CA GLU A 123 -0.24 -28.66 -23.86
C GLU A 123 -1.71 -28.49 -24.28
N LEU A 124 -1.95 -28.16 -25.55
CA LEU A 124 -3.29 -27.88 -26.08
C LEU A 124 -3.63 -28.76 -27.28
N LYS A 125 -4.86 -29.29 -27.29
CA LYS A 125 -5.45 -30.00 -28.42
C LYS A 125 -6.81 -29.42 -28.79
N ILE A 126 -7.05 -29.29 -30.09
CA ILE A 126 -8.35 -28.94 -30.67
C ILE A 126 -8.83 -30.12 -31.51
N ASN A 127 -10.00 -30.66 -31.17
CA ASN A 127 -10.57 -31.85 -31.82
C ASN A 127 -9.56 -33.01 -31.94
N GLY A 128 -8.82 -33.27 -30.85
CA GLY A 128 -7.80 -34.32 -30.77
C GLY A 128 -6.45 -34.01 -31.44
N LYS A 129 -6.31 -32.88 -32.15
CA LYS A 129 -5.06 -32.47 -32.82
C LYS A 129 -4.31 -31.44 -31.99
N SER A 130 -2.99 -31.60 -31.84
CA SER A 130 -2.12 -30.62 -31.16
C SER A 130 -2.27 -29.22 -31.79
N ALA A 131 -2.47 -28.20 -30.96
CA ALA A 131 -2.54 -26.80 -31.39
C ALA A 131 -1.15 -26.22 -31.71
N GLY A 132 -0.11 -26.73 -31.05
CA GLY A 132 1.27 -26.25 -31.11
C GLY A 132 2.16 -26.97 -30.10
N PRO A 133 3.45 -26.55 -29.98
CA PRO A 133 4.33 -27.06 -28.94
C PRO A 133 3.77 -26.81 -27.53
N THR A 134 4.25 -27.53 -26.52
CA THR A 134 3.93 -27.23 -25.12
C THR A 134 4.50 -25.87 -24.76
N HIS A 135 3.64 -24.94 -24.32
CA HIS A 135 4.10 -23.66 -23.77
C HIS A 135 4.71 -23.89 -22.38
N LYS A 136 5.77 -23.14 -22.04
CA LYS A 136 6.49 -23.26 -20.78
C LYS A 136 6.67 -21.88 -20.15
N GLY A 137 5.99 -21.64 -19.04
CA GLY A 137 6.11 -20.44 -18.22
C GLY A 137 4.74 -19.89 -17.86
N ALA A 138 4.52 -19.56 -16.59
CA ALA A 138 3.15 -19.29 -16.12
C ALA A 138 2.56 -17.94 -16.52
N PHE A 139 3.40 -16.91 -16.55
CA PHE A 139 2.93 -15.53 -16.44
C PHE A 139 2.69 -14.84 -17.79
N TYR A 140 2.93 -15.56 -18.89
CA TYR A 140 3.03 -14.99 -20.23
C TYR A 140 1.82 -15.35 -21.09
N ARG A 141 1.42 -14.39 -21.93
CA ARG A 141 0.37 -14.61 -22.92
C ARG A 141 0.93 -15.33 -24.13
N PHE A 142 0.42 -16.51 -24.41
CA PHE A 142 0.77 -17.28 -25.61
C PHE A 142 -0.45 -17.58 -26.47
N ARG A 143 -0.20 -17.88 -27.75
CA ARG A 143 -1.27 -18.18 -28.72
C ARG A 143 -0.85 -19.17 -29.79
N TYR A 144 -1.82 -19.90 -30.33
CA TYR A 144 -1.62 -20.81 -31.47
C TYR A 144 -2.66 -20.58 -32.56
N ASN A 145 -2.24 -20.61 -33.83
CA ASN A 145 -3.17 -20.64 -34.94
C ASN A 145 -3.80 -22.04 -35.05
N ILE A 146 -5.12 -22.10 -34.91
CA ILE A 146 -5.92 -23.34 -34.90
C ILE A 146 -6.92 -23.41 -36.05
N SER A 147 -6.79 -22.54 -37.06
CA SER A 147 -7.73 -22.42 -38.18
C SER A 147 -8.00 -23.73 -38.91
N ASP A 148 -6.97 -24.56 -39.07
CA ASP A 148 -6.97 -25.87 -39.74
C ASP A 148 -7.47 -27.03 -38.86
N LYS A 149 -7.74 -26.75 -37.58
CA LYS A 149 -8.17 -27.74 -36.57
C LYS A 149 -9.65 -27.59 -36.21
N LEU A 150 -10.28 -26.52 -36.67
CA LEU A 150 -11.65 -26.14 -36.31
C LEU A 150 -12.70 -26.70 -37.29
N ASN A 151 -13.80 -27.17 -36.71
CA ASN A 151 -15.03 -27.51 -37.41
C ASN A 151 -15.96 -26.29 -37.40
N PHE A 152 -15.91 -25.47 -38.45
CA PHE A 152 -16.69 -24.23 -38.54
C PHE A 152 -18.20 -24.49 -38.57
N GLY A 153 -18.98 -23.73 -37.78
CA GLY A 153 -20.43 -23.89 -37.67
C GLY A 153 -20.86 -25.16 -36.91
N LYS A 154 -19.94 -25.88 -36.27
CA LYS A 154 -20.19 -27.07 -35.47
C LYS A 154 -19.53 -26.95 -34.09
N LEU A 155 -19.85 -27.89 -33.21
CA LEU A 155 -19.21 -28.03 -31.92
C LEU A 155 -17.75 -28.46 -32.10
N ASN A 156 -16.85 -27.83 -31.33
CA ASN A 156 -15.43 -28.13 -31.25
C ASN A 156 -15.08 -28.53 -29.82
N GLN A 157 -14.03 -29.34 -29.66
CA GLN A 157 -13.50 -29.74 -28.36
C GLN A 157 -12.12 -29.13 -28.14
N LEU A 158 -11.95 -28.45 -27.01
CA LEU A 158 -10.67 -28.06 -26.44
C LEU A 158 -10.29 -29.06 -25.36
N GLU A 159 -9.07 -29.58 -25.43
CA GLU A 159 -8.42 -30.28 -24.31
C GLU A 159 -7.12 -29.54 -23.95
N ALA A 160 -6.91 -29.27 -22.67
CA ALA A 160 -5.69 -28.65 -22.17
C ALA A 160 -5.10 -29.49 -21.03
N THR A 161 -3.82 -29.86 -21.14
CA THR A 161 -3.07 -30.50 -20.04
C THR A 161 -2.11 -29.48 -19.47
N VAL A 162 -2.28 -29.16 -18.20
CA VAL A 162 -1.52 -28.15 -17.46
C VAL A 162 -0.72 -28.83 -16.36
N SER A 163 0.61 -28.74 -16.40
CA SER A 163 1.49 -29.31 -15.37
C SER A 163 1.94 -28.24 -14.39
N LYS A 164 1.80 -28.48 -13.08
CA LYS A 164 2.22 -27.54 -12.04
C LYS A 164 3.71 -27.24 -12.09
N MET A 165 4.51 -28.31 -12.18
CA MET A 165 5.95 -28.25 -12.39
C MET A 165 6.25 -28.41 -13.89
N SER A 166 7.16 -27.58 -14.40
CA SER A 166 7.62 -27.63 -15.77
C SER A 166 8.49 -28.87 -16.02
N SER A 167 8.44 -29.38 -17.25
CA SER A 167 9.41 -30.34 -17.76
C SER A 167 10.80 -29.72 -18.01
N ASP A 168 10.92 -28.39 -18.02
CA ASP A 168 12.19 -27.67 -18.07
C ASP A 168 12.59 -27.19 -16.67
N ASN A 169 13.69 -27.72 -16.13
CA ASN A 169 14.17 -27.36 -14.79
C ASN A 169 14.51 -25.87 -14.65
N SER A 170 14.89 -25.17 -15.74
CA SER A 170 15.18 -23.74 -15.66
C SER A 170 13.91 -22.91 -15.40
N VAL A 171 12.75 -23.34 -15.89
CA VAL A 171 11.45 -22.71 -15.61
C VAL A 171 11.05 -22.96 -14.15
N ASN A 172 11.26 -24.17 -13.64
CA ASN A 172 11.01 -24.47 -12.22
C ASN A 172 11.89 -23.63 -11.29
N ASN A 173 13.18 -23.51 -11.63
CA ASN A 173 14.12 -22.70 -10.89
C ASN A 173 13.73 -21.21 -10.88
N ALA A 174 13.26 -20.68 -12.02
CA ALA A 174 12.90 -19.27 -12.16
C ALA A 174 11.54 -18.93 -11.50
N GLU A 175 10.54 -19.82 -11.61
CA GLU A 175 9.16 -19.49 -11.24
C GLU A 175 8.60 -20.27 -10.04
N ARG A 176 9.15 -21.44 -9.71
CA ARG A 176 8.57 -22.37 -8.70
C ARG A 176 9.35 -22.43 -7.40
N LEU A 177 10.62 -22.02 -7.43
CA LEU A 177 11.49 -21.91 -6.26
C LEU A 177 11.69 -20.44 -5.90
N ALA A 178 10.60 -19.73 -5.67
CA ALA A 178 10.58 -18.28 -5.45
C ALA A 178 9.85 -17.91 -4.16
N ASP A 179 10.02 -16.67 -3.69
CA ASP A 179 9.37 -16.19 -2.46
C ASP A 179 7.91 -15.81 -2.70
N TYR A 180 7.08 -16.82 -2.99
CA TYR A 180 5.63 -16.69 -3.10
C TYR A 180 4.93 -18.07 -3.16
N TRP A 181 3.59 -18.07 -3.09
CA TRP A 181 2.75 -19.26 -3.22
C TRP A 181 2.83 -19.94 -4.60
N ILE A 182 2.93 -21.26 -4.63
CA ILE A 182 3.01 -22.06 -5.86
C ILE A 182 1.65 -22.71 -6.16
N PHE A 183 1.01 -22.22 -7.20
CA PHE A 183 -0.28 -22.72 -7.69
C PHE A 183 -0.17 -23.45 -9.02
N GLY A 184 -1.23 -24.19 -9.35
CA GLY A 184 -1.49 -24.67 -10.70
C GLY A 184 -2.78 -24.09 -11.31
N GLY A 185 -2.96 -24.35 -12.61
CA GLY A 185 -4.22 -24.11 -13.31
C GLY A 185 -4.21 -22.92 -14.27
N ILE A 186 -5.34 -22.76 -14.97
CA ILE A 186 -5.56 -21.71 -15.96
C ILE A 186 -6.11 -20.48 -15.23
N PHE A 187 -5.21 -19.64 -14.71
CA PHE A 187 -5.54 -18.57 -13.77
C PHE A 187 -5.85 -17.21 -14.42
N ARG A 188 -5.64 -17.09 -15.72
CA ARG A 188 -6.05 -15.93 -16.53
C ARG A 188 -6.91 -16.37 -17.73
N PRO A 189 -7.66 -15.45 -18.38
CA PRO A 189 -8.63 -15.81 -19.40
C PRO A 189 -8.07 -16.57 -20.62
N VAL A 190 -8.95 -17.37 -21.23
CA VAL A 190 -8.78 -18.08 -22.49
C VAL A 190 -9.84 -17.63 -23.49
N TYR A 191 -9.41 -17.22 -24.66
CA TYR A 191 -10.31 -16.74 -25.72
C TYR A 191 -9.79 -17.07 -27.11
N LEU A 192 -10.67 -16.95 -28.09
CA LEU A 192 -10.34 -17.02 -29.51
C LEU A 192 -10.25 -15.61 -30.10
N GLU A 193 -9.27 -15.40 -30.98
CA GLU A 193 -9.21 -14.24 -31.86
C GLU A 193 -9.36 -14.67 -33.33
N ALA A 194 -10.19 -13.98 -34.09
CA ALA A 194 -10.34 -14.20 -35.53
C ALA A 194 -9.97 -12.95 -36.34
N PHE A 195 -9.01 -13.13 -37.23
CA PHE A 195 -8.49 -12.09 -38.10
C PHE A 195 -8.85 -12.35 -39.57
N PRO A 196 -9.17 -11.32 -40.36
CA PRO A 196 -9.10 -11.42 -41.82
C PRO A 196 -7.71 -11.93 -42.26
N LYS A 197 -7.60 -12.57 -43.44
CA LYS A 197 -6.32 -13.14 -43.90
C LYS A 197 -5.21 -12.09 -44.05
N GLU A 198 -5.55 -10.91 -44.56
CA GLU A 198 -4.68 -9.73 -44.54
C GLU A 198 -4.98 -8.93 -43.27
N HIS A 199 -4.05 -8.88 -42.31
CA HIS A 199 -4.24 -8.17 -41.05
C HIS A 199 -2.94 -7.62 -40.47
N ILE A 200 -3.07 -6.75 -39.46
CA ILE A 200 -1.98 -6.32 -38.60
C ILE A 200 -1.84 -7.34 -37.47
N GLU A 201 -0.65 -7.91 -37.33
CA GLU A 201 -0.35 -8.91 -36.31
C GLU A 201 -0.12 -8.27 -34.92
N TRP A 202 0.68 -7.21 -34.88
CA TRP A 202 0.94 -6.37 -33.70
C TRP A 202 1.62 -5.05 -34.11
N ILE A 203 1.75 -4.11 -33.18
CA ILE A 203 2.36 -2.80 -33.41
C ILE A 203 3.27 -2.38 -32.26
N ALA A 204 4.31 -1.60 -32.56
CA ALA A 204 5.16 -0.94 -31.57
C ALA A 204 5.22 0.57 -31.86
N ILE A 205 4.99 1.38 -30.83
CA ILE A 205 4.94 2.85 -30.93
C ILE A 205 6.13 3.46 -30.17
N ASP A 206 6.76 4.45 -30.79
CA ASP A 206 7.68 5.42 -30.18
C ASP A 206 7.09 6.84 -30.39
N ALA A 207 6.59 7.43 -29.30
CA ALA A 207 5.93 8.72 -29.29
C ALA A 207 6.64 9.67 -28.33
N LYS A 208 7.42 10.60 -28.88
CA LYS A 208 8.37 11.44 -28.15
C LYS A 208 7.77 12.75 -27.67
N ALA A 209 8.37 13.34 -26.63
CA ALA A 209 7.89 14.59 -26.05
C ALA A 209 7.91 15.78 -27.02
N ASP A 210 8.74 15.74 -28.06
CA ASP A 210 8.79 16.75 -29.12
C ASP A 210 7.64 16.64 -30.15
N GLY A 211 6.76 15.64 -30.00
CA GLY A 211 5.65 15.39 -30.93
C GLY A 211 5.97 14.43 -32.06
N THR A 212 7.20 13.93 -32.14
CA THR A 212 7.56 12.88 -33.10
C THR A 212 6.82 11.59 -32.78
N PHE A 213 6.10 11.05 -33.76
CA PHE A 213 5.42 9.78 -33.67
C PHE A 213 5.99 8.82 -34.72
N ASN A 214 6.43 7.65 -34.26
CA ASN A 214 6.94 6.58 -35.08
C ASN A 214 6.26 5.26 -34.69
N MET A 215 5.77 4.51 -35.66
CA MET A 215 5.07 3.26 -35.40
C MET A 215 5.52 2.18 -36.38
N ASN A 216 5.98 1.07 -35.82
CA ASN A 216 6.20 -0.17 -36.55
C ASN A 216 4.90 -0.98 -36.59
N VAL A 217 4.46 -1.33 -37.79
CA VAL A 217 3.27 -2.13 -38.04
C VAL A 217 3.70 -3.48 -38.59
N HIS A 218 3.55 -4.53 -37.79
CA HIS A 218 3.86 -5.90 -38.19
C HIS A 218 2.65 -6.51 -38.88
N LEU A 219 2.83 -6.92 -40.13
CA LEU A 219 1.78 -7.32 -41.05
C LEU A 219 1.79 -8.83 -41.29
N LYS A 220 0.60 -9.41 -41.42
CA LYS A 220 0.41 -10.82 -41.78
C LYS A 220 -0.35 -10.93 -43.09
N ASN A 221 0.31 -11.53 -44.09
CA ASN A 221 -0.18 -11.78 -45.45
C ASN A 221 -0.70 -10.54 -46.21
N VAL A 222 -0.42 -9.32 -45.73
CA VAL A 222 -0.85 -8.08 -46.39
C VAL A 222 -0.08 -7.91 -47.69
N LYS A 223 -0.80 -7.72 -48.80
CA LYS A 223 -0.16 -7.61 -50.12
C LYS A 223 0.60 -6.29 -50.27
N ALA A 224 1.54 -6.23 -51.22
CA ALA A 224 2.16 -4.97 -51.62
C ALA A 224 1.13 -4.00 -52.22
N GLY A 225 1.36 -2.70 -52.08
CA GLY A 225 0.49 -1.65 -52.62
C GLY A 225 -0.76 -1.33 -51.78
N ARG A 226 -0.91 -1.91 -50.59
CA ARG A 226 -1.94 -1.51 -49.62
C ARG A 226 -1.52 -0.21 -48.93
N THR A 227 -2.49 0.61 -48.55
CA THR A 227 -2.22 1.80 -47.74
C THR A 227 -2.42 1.47 -46.27
N ILE A 228 -1.47 1.82 -45.42
CA ILE A 228 -1.68 1.89 -43.97
C ILE A 228 -1.90 3.35 -43.61
N LEU A 229 -3.07 3.63 -43.03
CA LEU A 229 -3.45 4.94 -42.52
C LEU A 229 -3.50 4.88 -40.99
N ALA A 230 -2.79 5.80 -40.33
CA ALA A 230 -2.77 5.94 -38.88
C ALA A 230 -3.28 7.33 -38.49
N GLU A 231 -4.45 7.40 -37.87
CA GLU A 231 -5.03 8.65 -37.36
C GLU A 231 -4.79 8.75 -35.86
N ILE A 232 -4.02 9.74 -35.43
CA ILE A 232 -3.76 10.00 -34.02
C ILE A 232 -4.87 10.88 -33.48
N VAL A 233 -5.49 10.43 -32.39
CA VAL A 233 -6.68 11.01 -31.79
C VAL A 233 -6.40 11.39 -30.34
N ASP A 234 -6.83 12.59 -29.93
CA ASP A 234 -6.72 13.06 -28.56
C ASP A 234 -7.81 12.48 -27.62
N ASP A 235 -7.78 12.89 -26.35
CA ASP A 235 -8.72 12.51 -25.30
C ASP A 235 -10.18 12.93 -25.60
N LYS A 236 -10.39 13.87 -26.52
CA LYS A 236 -11.71 14.37 -26.94
C LYS A 236 -12.20 13.72 -28.23
N GLY A 237 -11.46 12.79 -28.82
CA GLY A 237 -11.83 12.15 -30.07
C GLY A 237 -11.47 12.94 -31.33
N LYS A 238 -10.68 14.02 -31.22
CA LYS A 238 -10.24 14.82 -32.38
C LYS A 238 -8.97 14.23 -32.99
N VAL A 239 -8.96 14.07 -34.32
CA VAL A 239 -7.73 13.73 -35.07
C VAL A 239 -6.75 14.91 -35.02
N VAL A 240 -5.58 14.70 -34.41
CA VAL A 240 -4.54 15.72 -34.24
C VAL A 240 -3.36 15.56 -35.21
N ALA A 241 -3.19 14.36 -35.78
CA ALA A 241 -2.22 14.08 -36.84
C ALA A 241 -2.61 12.81 -37.61
N THR A 242 -2.10 12.69 -38.82
CA THR A 242 -2.30 11.52 -39.69
C THR A 242 -0.97 11.09 -40.28
N GLY A 243 -0.62 9.81 -40.10
CA GLY A 243 0.49 9.16 -40.77
C GLY A 243 -0.01 8.21 -41.86
N LYS A 244 0.75 8.09 -42.96
CA LYS A 244 0.41 7.17 -44.05
C LYS A 244 1.67 6.52 -44.61
N THR A 245 1.58 5.25 -44.95
CA THR A 245 2.62 4.53 -45.70
C THR A 245 1.98 3.50 -46.64
N THR A 246 2.75 3.02 -47.62
CA THR A 246 2.34 1.97 -48.55
C THR A 246 3.11 0.69 -48.23
N THR A 247 2.41 -0.44 -48.21
CA THR A 247 3.03 -1.74 -47.93
C THR A 247 3.91 -2.20 -49.08
N THR A 248 5.08 -2.74 -48.75
CA THR A 248 5.98 -3.46 -49.67
C THR A 248 5.69 -4.97 -49.58
N SER A 249 6.59 -5.80 -50.09
CA SER A 249 6.59 -7.24 -49.82
C SER A 249 6.99 -7.60 -48.38
N ASP A 250 7.49 -6.63 -47.60
CA ASP A 250 7.96 -6.87 -46.24
C ASP A 250 6.79 -7.03 -45.26
N SER A 251 7.01 -7.84 -44.22
CA SER A 251 6.07 -8.02 -43.11
C SER A 251 6.12 -6.88 -42.08
N LEU A 252 6.91 -5.84 -42.33
CA LEU A 252 7.07 -4.68 -41.46
C LEU A 252 6.88 -3.42 -42.29
N ALA A 253 5.94 -2.57 -41.88
CA ALA A 253 5.78 -1.23 -42.41
C ALA A 253 6.03 -0.19 -41.31
N ASN A 254 6.63 0.93 -41.67
CA ASN A 254 6.89 2.03 -40.75
C ASN A 254 6.00 3.23 -41.09
N VAL A 255 5.30 3.76 -40.09
CA VAL A 255 4.43 4.93 -40.19
C VAL A 255 4.96 6.03 -39.30
N LYS A 256 5.12 7.23 -39.88
CA LYS A 256 5.57 8.43 -39.16
C LYS A 256 4.51 9.51 -39.22
N ALA A 257 4.42 10.30 -38.15
CA ALA A 257 3.60 11.50 -38.06
C ALA A 257 4.23 12.50 -37.07
N THR A 258 3.70 13.72 -37.04
CA THR A 258 4.12 14.74 -36.07
C THR A 258 2.88 15.41 -35.47
N VAL A 259 2.82 15.47 -34.15
CA VAL A 259 1.79 16.22 -33.41
C VAL A 259 2.44 17.49 -32.88
N LYS A 260 1.92 18.65 -33.23
CA LYS A 260 2.44 19.93 -32.72
C LYS A 260 2.04 20.10 -31.25
N ASN A 261 3.01 20.32 -30.37
CA ASN A 261 2.82 20.59 -28.94
C ASN A 261 1.90 19.55 -28.26
N PRO A 262 2.26 18.25 -28.26
CA PRO A 262 1.43 17.22 -27.66
C PRO A 262 1.28 17.46 -26.14
N LYS A 263 0.13 17.07 -25.58
CA LYS A 263 0.03 16.93 -24.12
C LYS A 263 0.88 15.73 -23.70
N LEU A 264 1.84 15.95 -22.83
CA LEU A 264 2.79 14.92 -22.43
C LEU A 264 2.21 13.97 -21.37
N TRP A 265 2.62 12.71 -21.44
CA TRP A 265 2.31 11.71 -20.42
C TRP A 265 3.36 11.77 -19.30
N THR A 266 2.91 11.83 -18.06
CA THR A 266 3.71 11.67 -16.83
C THR A 266 2.86 10.98 -15.75
N ALA A 267 3.45 10.59 -14.61
CA ALA A 267 2.67 10.06 -13.48
C ALA A 267 1.76 11.11 -12.79
N GLU A 268 2.01 12.40 -13.02
CA GLU A 268 1.23 13.52 -12.48
C GLU A 268 0.15 13.99 -13.47
N THR A 269 0.44 13.95 -14.77
CA THR A 269 -0.44 14.35 -15.86
C THR A 269 -0.51 13.23 -16.92
N PRO A 270 -1.30 12.16 -16.69
CA PRO A 270 -1.30 10.95 -17.53
C PRO A 270 -2.10 11.15 -18.83
N ASN A 271 -1.71 12.14 -19.64
CA ASN A 271 -2.36 12.42 -20.93
C ASN A 271 -2.12 11.26 -21.91
N ARG A 272 -3.20 10.75 -22.51
CA ARG A 272 -3.15 9.62 -23.45
C ARG A 272 -3.80 9.98 -24.78
N TYR A 273 -3.27 9.36 -25.82
CA TYR A 273 -3.78 9.41 -27.18
C TYR A 273 -4.20 8.00 -27.62
N GLN A 274 -4.95 7.94 -28.70
CA GLN A 274 -5.28 6.71 -29.40
C GLN A 274 -4.85 6.84 -30.86
N VAL A 275 -4.20 5.83 -31.42
CA VAL A 275 -4.00 5.74 -32.86
C VAL A 275 -5.01 4.77 -33.45
N ASN A 276 -5.81 5.22 -34.42
CA ASN A 276 -6.69 4.37 -35.22
C ASN A 276 -5.94 3.97 -36.49
N ILE A 277 -5.76 2.67 -36.71
CA ILE A 277 -5.02 2.15 -37.85
C ILE A 277 -5.98 1.44 -38.80
N SER A 278 -5.89 1.75 -40.10
CA SER A 278 -6.57 1.00 -41.14
C SER A 278 -5.60 0.55 -42.23
N VAL A 279 -5.73 -0.72 -42.64
CA VAL A 279 -5.13 -1.24 -43.87
C VAL A 279 -6.18 -1.12 -44.96
N GLN A 280 -5.84 -0.45 -46.05
CA GLN A 280 -6.76 -0.10 -47.12
C GLN A 280 -6.31 -0.64 -48.47
N ASN A 281 -7.28 -1.11 -49.26
CA ASN A 281 -7.14 -1.44 -50.66
C ASN A 281 -7.98 -0.47 -51.49
N ALA A 282 -7.35 0.34 -52.36
CA ALA A 282 -8.06 1.31 -53.20
C ALA A 282 -9.08 2.18 -52.40
N GLY A 283 -8.69 2.62 -51.21
CA GLY A 283 -9.54 3.41 -50.30
C GLY A 283 -10.53 2.61 -49.44
N GLN A 284 -10.77 1.34 -49.73
CA GLN A 284 -11.61 0.47 -48.91
C GLN A 284 -10.81 -0.17 -47.77
N SER A 285 -11.27 -0.03 -46.53
CA SER A 285 -10.63 -0.66 -45.37
C SER A 285 -10.81 -2.18 -45.40
N ILE A 286 -9.71 -2.92 -45.30
CA ILE A 286 -9.68 -4.40 -45.24
C ILE A 286 -9.28 -4.94 -43.87
N TYR A 287 -8.66 -4.10 -43.03
CA TYR A 287 -8.44 -4.37 -41.61
C TYR A 287 -8.41 -3.05 -40.82
N GLN A 288 -8.93 -3.04 -39.59
CA GLN A 288 -8.88 -1.91 -38.67
C GLN A 288 -8.53 -2.37 -37.25
N THR A 289 -7.71 -1.58 -36.56
CA THR A 289 -7.42 -1.73 -35.12
C THR A 289 -7.12 -0.37 -34.49
N LYS A 290 -6.95 -0.35 -33.18
CA LYS A 290 -6.59 0.84 -32.42
C LYS A 290 -5.64 0.49 -31.28
N GLU A 291 -4.81 1.45 -30.89
CA GLU A 291 -3.88 1.31 -29.77
C GLU A 291 -3.80 2.61 -28.98
N LYS A 292 -3.65 2.50 -27.66
CA LYS A 292 -3.45 3.66 -26.78
C LYS A 292 -1.96 3.87 -26.52
N PHE A 293 -1.57 5.13 -26.39
CA PHE A 293 -0.18 5.51 -26.09
C PHE A 293 -0.14 6.87 -25.40
N GLY A 294 1.06 7.31 -25.00
CA GLY A 294 1.30 8.65 -24.45
C GLY A 294 2.62 9.22 -24.93
N PHE A 295 2.66 10.50 -25.28
CA PHE A 295 3.89 11.18 -25.71
C PHE A 295 4.80 11.39 -24.49
N ARG A 296 5.98 10.78 -24.51
CA ARG A 296 7.06 11.05 -23.55
C ARG A 296 8.43 10.75 -24.14
N THR A 297 9.47 11.27 -23.52
CA THR A 297 10.84 10.85 -23.79
C THR A 297 11.52 10.47 -22.48
N LEU A 298 12.02 9.24 -22.41
CA LEU A 298 12.81 8.74 -21.28
C LEU A 298 14.30 8.78 -21.64
N GLU A 299 15.12 9.29 -20.73
CA GLU A 299 16.56 9.35 -20.90
C GLU A 299 17.27 8.92 -19.62
N ILE A 300 18.27 8.04 -19.75
CA ILE A 300 19.18 7.70 -18.65
C ILE A 300 20.47 8.46 -18.87
N ARG A 301 20.65 9.54 -18.09
CA ARG A 301 21.87 10.36 -18.14
C ARG A 301 22.84 9.81 -17.10
N LYS A 302 23.77 8.96 -17.55
CA LYS A 302 24.75 8.27 -16.70
C LYS A 302 25.46 9.26 -15.76
N SER A 303 25.63 8.87 -14.50
CA SER A 303 26.22 9.70 -13.43
C SER A 303 25.46 10.99 -13.11
N ASP A 304 24.22 11.11 -13.56
CA ASP A 304 23.34 12.23 -13.25
C ASP A 304 21.96 11.77 -12.77
N GLY A 305 21.14 11.13 -13.62
CA GLY A 305 19.82 10.63 -13.19
C GLY A 305 18.91 10.17 -14.31
N ILE A 306 17.66 9.89 -13.92
CA ILE A 306 16.60 9.41 -14.80
C ILE A 306 15.72 10.60 -15.18
N TYR A 307 15.59 10.84 -16.48
CA TYR A 307 14.88 12.00 -17.02
C TYR A 307 13.65 11.56 -17.80
N LEU A 308 12.53 12.22 -17.53
CA LEU A 308 11.30 12.10 -18.28
C LEU A 308 10.92 13.48 -18.81
N ASN A 309 10.78 13.59 -20.13
CA ASN A 309 10.42 14.85 -20.82
C ASN A 309 11.38 16.00 -20.46
N GLY A 310 12.66 15.69 -20.28
CA GLY A 310 13.69 16.66 -19.86
C GLY A 310 13.73 16.97 -18.36
N THR A 311 12.79 16.43 -17.56
CA THR A 311 12.75 16.61 -16.10
C THR A 311 13.36 15.42 -15.38
N LYS A 312 14.26 15.67 -14.42
CA LYS A 312 14.87 14.64 -13.56
C LYS A 312 13.83 14.12 -12.56
N ILE A 313 13.41 12.88 -12.69
CA ILE A 313 12.38 12.26 -11.84
C ILE A 313 12.99 11.36 -10.76
N LYS A 314 12.25 11.20 -9.66
CA LYS A 314 12.57 10.25 -8.58
C LYS A 314 11.37 9.34 -8.29
N MET A 315 11.68 8.10 -7.94
CA MET A 315 10.73 7.01 -7.76
C MET A 315 10.34 6.94 -6.29
N LYS A 316 9.05 7.14 -6.05
CA LYS A 316 8.36 6.84 -4.79
C LYS A 316 7.66 5.52 -5.04
N GLY A 317 8.42 4.42 -4.98
CA GLY A 317 8.01 3.13 -5.50
C GLY A 317 7.60 2.12 -4.43
N VAL A 318 6.88 1.09 -4.88
CA VAL A 318 6.57 -0.12 -4.10
C VAL A 318 6.59 -1.35 -5.01
N ASN A 319 6.97 -2.50 -4.47
CA ASN A 319 6.86 -3.81 -5.11
C ASN A 319 5.43 -4.34 -4.98
N ARG A 320 4.90 -5.01 -6.01
CA ARG A 320 3.55 -5.56 -6.00
C ARG A 320 3.53 -6.97 -6.56
N HIS A 321 3.22 -7.94 -5.70
CA HIS A 321 2.64 -9.20 -6.13
C HIS A 321 1.16 -9.05 -6.52
N VAL A 322 0.72 -9.80 -7.53
CA VAL A 322 -0.70 -9.86 -7.91
C VAL A 322 -1.41 -10.77 -6.93
N TRP A 323 -2.25 -10.22 -6.05
CA TRP A 323 -2.77 -10.99 -4.93
C TRP A 323 -4.19 -10.64 -4.50
N TRP A 324 -5.00 -11.66 -4.25
CA TRP A 324 -6.26 -11.58 -3.51
C TRP A 324 -6.49 -12.84 -2.67
N PRO A 325 -6.92 -12.75 -1.39
CA PRO A 325 -6.87 -13.89 -0.48
C PRO A 325 -7.68 -15.11 -0.93
N GLU A 326 -8.88 -14.90 -1.48
CA GLU A 326 -9.78 -15.99 -1.88
C GLU A 326 -9.45 -16.58 -3.26
N THR A 327 -8.63 -15.90 -4.07
CA THR A 327 -8.43 -16.29 -5.48
C THR A 327 -6.96 -16.33 -5.91
N GLY A 328 -6.03 -16.06 -4.99
CA GLY A 328 -4.59 -15.99 -5.27
C GLY A 328 -4.29 -14.97 -6.35
N ARG A 329 -3.70 -15.41 -7.47
CA ARG A 329 -3.31 -14.55 -8.60
C ARG A 329 -4.40 -14.41 -9.66
N ALA A 330 -5.49 -15.17 -9.55
CA ALA A 330 -6.66 -14.98 -10.43
C ALA A 330 -7.47 -13.80 -9.89
N ILE A 331 -7.29 -12.60 -10.45
CA ILE A 331 -7.93 -11.37 -9.98
C ILE A 331 -8.86 -10.76 -11.04
N ASN A 332 -9.47 -9.63 -10.72
CA ASN A 332 -10.31 -8.83 -11.62
C ASN A 332 -9.87 -7.34 -11.63
N PRO A 333 -10.33 -6.54 -12.62
CA PRO A 333 -9.95 -5.14 -12.74
C PRO A 333 -10.30 -4.24 -11.55
N ALA A 334 -11.25 -4.62 -10.69
CA ALA A 334 -11.58 -3.84 -9.50
C ALA A 334 -10.50 -3.96 -8.42
N ILE A 335 -9.87 -5.13 -8.30
CA ILE A 335 -8.71 -5.35 -7.40
C ILE A 335 -7.50 -4.56 -7.92
N ASP A 336 -7.22 -4.62 -9.23
CA ASP A 336 -6.15 -3.80 -9.82
C ASP A 336 -6.39 -2.30 -9.60
N LEU A 337 -7.64 -1.84 -9.76
CA LEU A 337 -8.01 -0.44 -9.51
C LEU A 337 -7.82 -0.05 -8.04
N MET A 338 -8.15 -0.95 -7.12
CA MET A 338 -7.94 -0.76 -5.68
C MET A 338 -6.45 -0.56 -5.38
N ASP A 339 -5.58 -1.42 -5.92
CA ASP A 339 -4.14 -1.35 -5.69
C ASP A 339 -3.53 -0.07 -6.29
N VAL A 340 -3.87 0.29 -7.54
CA VAL A 340 -3.37 1.54 -8.14
C VAL A 340 -3.82 2.77 -7.35
N LYS A 341 -5.07 2.79 -6.88
CA LYS A 341 -5.57 3.88 -6.03
C LYS A 341 -4.87 3.93 -4.68
N LEU A 342 -4.62 2.79 -4.05
CA LEU A 342 -3.93 2.70 -2.78
C LEU A 342 -2.49 3.23 -2.88
N ILE A 343 -1.76 2.84 -3.94
CA ILE A 343 -0.42 3.37 -4.24
C ILE A 343 -0.46 4.89 -4.35
N LYS A 344 -1.39 5.44 -5.16
CA LYS A 344 -1.53 6.90 -5.29
C LYS A 344 -1.98 7.60 -4.01
N GLU A 345 -2.81 6.95 -3.19
CA GLU A 345 -3.24 7.48 -1.89
C GLU A 345 -2.06 7.65 -0.94
N MET A 346 -1.06 6.78 -1.02
CA MET A 346 0.21 6.91 -0.27
C MET A 346 1.20 7.91 -0.90
N ASN A 347 0.76 8.73 -1.86
CA ASN A 347 1.59 9.70 -2.60
C ASN A 347 2.75 9.07 -3.39
N MET A 348 2.68 7.77 -3.68
CA MET A 348 3.64 7.06 -4.51
C MET A 348 3.40 7.34 -6.01
N ASN A 349 4.45 7.18 -6.81
CA ASN A 349 4.42 7.43 -8.26
C ASN A 349 4.95 6.28 -9.12
N ALA A 350 5.43 5.20 -8.51
CA ALA A 350 6.03 4.08 -9.21
C ALA A 350 5.64 2.73 -8.60
N VAL A 351 5.66 1.68 -9.42
CA VAL A 351 5.42 0.29 -9.00
C VAL A 351 6.35 -0.65 -9.75
N ARG A 352 6.85 -1.67 -9.04
CA ARG A 352 7.56 -2.79 -9.63
C ARG A 352 6.68 -4.03 -9.63
N CYS A 353 6.54 -4.67 -10.78
CA CYS A 353 5.77 -5.90 -10.95
C CYS A 353 6.58 -7.11 -10.47
N SER A 354 6.72 -7.27 -9.16
CA SER A 354 7.50 -8.34 -8.54
C SER A 354 6.79 -9.70 -8.69
N HIS A 355 7.40 -10.75 -9.21
CA HIS A 355 8.57 -10.76 -10.10
C HIS A 355 8.13 -11.39 -11.42
N TYR A 356 7.13 -10.81 -12.07
CA TYR A 356 6.51 -11.34 -13.28
C TYR A 356 5.60 -10.30 -13.95
N PRO A 357 5.28 -10.48 -15.25
CA PRO A 357 4.43 -9.53 -15.95
C PRO A 357 3.02 -9.47 -15.34
N PRO A 358 2.49 -8.25 -15.09
CA PRO A 358 1.19 -8.08 -14.46
C PRO A 358 0.07 -8.39 -15.46
N ASP A 359 -1.18 -8.27 -15.00
CA ASP A 359 -2.36 -8.31 -15.84
C ASP A 359 -2.43 -7.04 -16.71
N GLN A 360 -2.91 -7.16 -17.95
CA GLN A 360 -3.08 -6.02 -18.87
C GLN A 360 -3.95 -4.91 -18.26
N SER A 361 -4.93 -5.34 -17.46
CA SER A 361 -5.83 -4.49 -16.66
C SER A 361 -5.04 -3.51 -15.78
N PHE A 362 -4.03 -4.00 -15.05
CA PHE A 362 -3.16 -3.21 -14.20
C PHE A 362 -2.37 -2.15 -14.99
N LEU A 363 -1.73 -2.53 -16.11
CA LEU A 363 -0.96 -1.60 -16.95
C LEU A 363 -1.85 -0.50 -17.55
N ASN A 364 -3.07 -0.86 -18.00
CA ASN A 364 -4.06 0.12 -18.48
C ASN A 364 -4.43 1.15 -17.40
N LEU A 365 -4.50 0.71 -16.14
CA LEU A 365 -4.79 1.57 -15.00
C LEU A 365 -3.59 2.46 -14.66
N CYS A 366 -2.37 1.91 -14.63
CA CYS A 366 -1.12 2.67 -14.46
C CYS A 366 -0.96 3.76 -15.52
N ASP A 367 -1.29 3.47 -16.79
CA ASP A 367 -1.29 4.48 -17.84
C ASP A 367 -2.31 5.59 -17.60
N SER A 368 -3.49 5.22 -17.08
CA SER A 368 -4.65 6.12 -16.96
C SER A 368 -4.61 7.02 -15.73
N LEU A 369 -4.12 6.48 -14.62
CA LEU A 369 -4.05 7.14 -13.32
C LEU A 369 -2.65 7.71 -13.07
N GLY A 370 -1.65 7.28 -13.85
CA GLY A 370 -0.28 7.76 -13.77
C GLY A 370 0.53 7.04 -12.70
N LEU A 371 1.19 5.95 -13.08
CA LEU A 371 2.27 5.32 -12.33
C LEU A 371 3.39 4.94 -13.29
N TYR A 372 4.63 5.08 -12.85
CA TYR A 372 5.79 4.51 -13.53
C TYR A 372 5.90 3.02 -13.21
N VAL A 373 6.13 2.20 -14.22
CA VAL A 373 6.16 0.73 -14.09
C VAL A 373 7.53 0.18 -14.46
N LEU A 374 8.03 -0.72 -13.61
CA LEU A 374 9.05 -1.72 -13.97
C LEU A 374 8.33 -3.01 -14.30
N ASP A 375 8.37 -3.40 -15.57
CA ASP A 375 7.76 -4.65 -16.04
C ASP A 375 8.84 -5.74 -16.13
N GLU A 376 8.63 -6.86 -15.45
CA GLU A 376 9.69 -7.79 -15.07
C GLU A 376 9.46 -9.18 -15.67
N LEU A 377 10.49 -9.67 -16.39
CA LEU A 377 10.59 -11.09 -16.74
C LEU A 377 10.80 -11.88 -15.45
N ALA A 378 10.07 -12.98 -15.27
CA ALA A 378 10.18 -13.76 -14.06
C ALA A 378 11.56 -14.43 -13.88
N GLY A 379 11.86 -14.79 -12.64
CA GLY A 379 13.15 -15.34 -12.23
C GLY A 379 13.55 -14.79 -10.89
N TRP A 380 13.71 -15.65 -9.89
CA TRP A 380 14.16 -15.26 -8.55
C TRP A 380 15.35 -16.12 -8.14
N GLN A 381 16.51 -15.49 -7.92
CA GLN A 381 17.80 -16.11 -7.60
C GLN A 381 18.34 -17.12 -8.63
N LYS A 382 17.52 -17.59 -9.56
CA LYS A 382 17.86 -18.48 -10.66
C LYS A 382 17.12 -18.07 -11.92
N ALA A 383 17.85 -18.01 -13.01
CA ALA A 383 17.33 -17.53 -14.29
C ALA A 383 16.72 -18.65 -15.13
N TYR A 384 15.90 -18.26 -16.12
CA TYR A 384 15.58 -19.13 -17.24
C TYR A 384 16.84 -19.44 -18.06
N SER A 385 16.86 -20.64 -18.67
CA SER A 385 17.79 -20.90 -19.77
C SER A 385 17.48 -19.98 -20.95
N THR A 386 18.47 -19.68 -21.79
CA THR A 386 18.28 -18.81 -22.97
C THR A 386 17.20 -19.37 -23.92
N LYS A 387 17.12 -20.70 -24.05
CA LYS A 387 16.09 -21.39 -24.84
C LYS A 387 14.67 -21.15 -24.32
N ALA A 388 14.49 -21.19 -23.00
CA ALA A 388 13.20 -20.93 -22.37
C ALA A 388 12.89 -19.42 -22.33
N GLY A 389 13.88 -18.57 -22.09
CA GLY A 389 13.68 -17.13 -21.91
C GLY A 389 13.36 -16.34 -23.18
N ILE A 390 13.97 -16.65 -24.33
CA ILE A 390 13.73 -15.92 -25.60
C ILE A 390 12.24 -15.81 -25.96
N PRO A 391 11.43 -16.90 -25.98
CA PRO A 391 10.01 -16.79 -26.28
C PRO A 391 9.26 -15.97 -25.21
N LEU A 392 9.62 -16.08 -23.94
CA LEU A 392 8.94 -15.37 -22.85
C LEU A 392 9.20 -13.85 -22.89
N VAL A 393 10.43 -13.42 -23.20
CA VAL A 393 10.73 -11.99 -23.45
C VAL A 393 9.92 -11.47 -24.63
N LYS A 394 9.83 -12.24 -25.72
CA LYS A 394 9.00 -11.87 -26.88
C LYS A 394 7.53 -11.72 -26.50
N GLU A 395 6.98 -12.68 -25.76
CA GLU A 395 5.58 -12.70 -25.34
C GLU A 395 5.22 -11.51 -24.44
N MET A 396 6.09 -11.20 -23.47
CA MET A 396 5.95 -10.03 -22.59
C MET A 396 6.06 -8.73 -23.38
N VAL A 397 7.17 -8.50 -24.10
CA VAL A 397 7.42 -7.20 -24.72
C VAL A 397 6.40 -6.90 -25.82
N ILE A 398 6.03 -7.87 -26.68
CA ILE A 398 5.00 -7.64 -27.71
C ILE A 398 3.64 -7.31 -27.09
N ARG A 399 3.32 -7.87 -25.93
CA ARG A 399 2.06 -7.57 -25.23
C ARG A 399 2.04 -6.14 -24.69
N ASP A 400 3.16 -5.69 -24.14
CA ASP A 400 3.17 -4.53 -23.23
C ASP A 400 3.89 -3.28 -23.78
N VAL A 401 4.61 -3.38 -24.90
CA VAL A 401 5.47 -2.31 -25.48
C VAL A 401 4.80 -0.94 -25.66
N ASN A 402 3.48 -0.89 -25.87
CA ASN A 402 2.77 0.36 -26.13
C ASN A 402 2.33 1.10 -24.87
N HIS A 403 2.53 0.52 -23.68
CA HIS A 403 2.17 1.15 -22.42
C HIS A 403 3.08 2.34 -22.09
N PRO A 404 2.53 3.55 -21.93
CA PRO A 404 3.32 4.67 -21.52
C PRO A 404 3.80 4.62 -20.06
N SER A 405 3.16 3.82 -19.21
CA SER A 405 3.59 3.63 -17.82
C SER A 405 4.95 2.92 -17.68
N ILE A 406 5.26 1.97 -18.58
CA ILE A 406 6.50 1.19 -18.50
C ILE A 406 7.70 2.09 -18.79
N ILE A 407 8.55 2.34 -17.80
CA ILE A 407 9.80 3.10 -17.97
C ILE A 407 11.00 2.19 -18.07
N PHE A 408 10.92 0.98 -17.54
CA PHE A 408 12.01 0.00 -17.57
C PHE A 408 11.48 -1.41 -17.79
N TRP A 409 12.27 -2.19 -18.52
CA TRP A 409 12.18 -3.64 -18.50
C TRP A 409 13.13 -4.17 -17.43
N SER A 410 12.70 -5.14 -16.63
CA SER A 410 13.54 -5.83 -15.65
C SER A 410 13.74 -7.29 -16.07
N ASN A 411 14.99 -7.75 -16.11
CA ASN A 411 15.33 -9.11 -16.54
C ASN A 411 15.59 -10.01 -15.34
N GLY A 412 14.55 -10.45 -14.62
CA GLY A 412 14.66 -11.28 -13.42
C GLY A 412 15.05 -10.52 -12.15
N ASN A 413 15.21 -11.26 -11.05
CA ASN A 413 15.47 -10.75 -9.70
C ASN A 413 16.57 -11.52 -8.96
N GLU A 414 17.41 -10.82 -8.19
CA GLU A 414 18.41 -11.36 -7.25
C GLU A 414 19.38 -12.42 -7.82
N GLY A 415 19.84 -12.23 -9.07
CA GLY A 415 20.66 -13.25 -9.76
C GLY A 415 19.84 -14.20 -10.64
N GLY A 416 18.52 -14.02 -10.69
CA GLY A 416 17.62 -14.60 -11.67
C GLY A 416 17.75 -14.03 -13.09
N HIS A 417 18.81 -13.27 -13.36
CA HIS A 417 19.05 -12.60 -14.65
C HIS A 417 19.78 -13.53 -15.61
N ASN A 418 19.28 -13.62 -16.84
CA ASN A 418 20.03 -14.20 -17.94
C ASN A 418 20.46 -13.09 -18.91
N PHE A 419 21.74 -12.72 -18.87
CA PHE A 419 22.32 -11.64 -19.67
C PHE A 419 22.20 -11.86 -21.19
N ASP A 420 22.10 -13.12 -21.66
CA ASP A 420 21.88 -13.41 -23.09
C ASP A 420 20.51 -12.89 -23.58
N LEU A 421 19.58 -12.63 -22.66
CA LEU A 421 18.24 -12.14 -22.98
C LEU A 421 18.17 -10.61 -23.11
N ASP A 422 19.18 -9.85 -22.65
CA ASP A 422 19.11 -8.38 -22.60
C ASP A 422 18.90 -7.76 -24.00
N ALA A 423 19.52 -8.34 -25.02
CA ALA A 423 19.37 -7.89 -26.41
C ALA A 423 17.99 -8.23 -27.02
N GLU A 424 17.27 -9.21 -26.46
CA GLU A 424 15.96 -9.63 -26.98
C GLU A 424 14.89 -8.55 -26.79
N TYR A 425 14.94 -7.81 -25.68
CA TYR A 425 14.00 -6.70 -25.41
C TYR A 425 14.01 -5.66 -26.54
N GLY A 426 15.21 -5.27 -26.97
CA GLY A 426 15.41 -4.28 -28.02
C GLY A 426 14.92 -4.74 -29.41
N LYS A 427 14.65 -6.02 -29.63
CA LYS A 427 14.09 -6.51 -30.91
C LYS A 427 12.61 -6.15 -31.07
N TYR A 428 11.89 -6.02 -29.95
CA TYR A 428 10.45 -5.81 -29.94
C TYR A 428 10.06 -4.41 -29.43
N ASP A 429 10.92 -3.75 -28.64
CA ASP A 429 10.70 -2.37 -28.19
C ASP A 429 11.29 -1.33 -29.14
N LEU A 430 10.40 -0.65 -29.90
CA LEU A 430 10.78 0.44 -30.80
C LEU A 430 11.31 1.67 -30.06
N SER A 431 10.81 1.94 -28.85
CA SER A 431 11.21 3.08 -28.03
C SER A 431 12.58 2.87 -27.36
N LYS A 432 13.13 1.65 -27.42
CA LYS A 432 14.43 1.28 -26.84
C LYS A 432 14.52 1.62 -25.34
N ARG A 433 13.47 1.29 -24.58
CA ARG A 433 13.52 1.44 -23.11
C ARG A 433 14.70 0.67 -22.53
N THR A 434 15.27 1.23 -21.47
CA THR A 434 16.40 0.62 -20.78
C THR A 434 15.96 -0.67 -20.09
N VAL A 435 16.79 -1.70 -20.22
CA VAL A 435 16.71 -2.93 -19.41
C VAL A 435 17.54 -2.73 -18.15
N ILE A 436 17.03 -3.16 -17.00
CA ILE A 436 17.71 -3.15 -15.70
C ILE A 436 17.80 -4.56 -15.10
N HIS A 437 18.65 -4.73 -14.09
CA HIS A 437 18.77 -5.97 -13.31
C HIS A 437 18.53 -5.65 -11.82
N ALA A 438 17.43 -6.15 -11.25
CA ALA A 438 17.11 -6.01 -9.84
C ALA A 438 17.96 -6.99 -9.00
N HIS A 439 18.91 -6.50 -8.19
CA HIS A 439 19.96 -7.35 -7.64
C HIS A 439 20.20 -7.13 -6.15
N HIS A 440 20.65 -8.17 -5.43
CA HIS A 440 20.89 -8.15 -3.98
C HIS A 440 22.38 -8.14 -3.59
N LYS A 441 23.28 -7.72 -4.49
CA LYS A 441 24.73 -7.56 -4.17
C LYS A 441 25.38 -6.41 -4.92
N PRO A 442 26.30 -5.67 -4.25
CA PRO A 442 27.11 -4.62 -4.85
C PRO A 442 27.84 -5.01 -6.13
N GLY A 443 28.03 -4.00 -7.01
CA GLY A 443 28.88 -4.11 -8.20
C GLY A 443 28.17 -4.65 -9.45
N ASN A 444 26.83 -4.80 -9.42
CA ASN A 444 26.05 -5.33 -10.55
C ASN A 444 25.25 -4.25 -11.28
N ALA A 445 25.73 -3.01 -11.23
CA ALA A 445 25.10 -1.90 -11.95
C ALA A 445 25.03 -2.21 -13.45
N PHE A 446 23.87 -1.96 -14.05
CA PHE A 446 23.62 -2.22 -15.47
C PHE A 446 23.06 -0.97 -16.14
N ASN A 447 23.51 -0.68 -17.36
CA ASN A 447 23.14 0.52 -18.11
C ASN A 447 23.32 1.86 -17.34
N GLY A 448 24.23 1.91 -16.36
CA GLY A 448 24.52 3.10 -15.53
C GLY A 448 23.59 3.30 -14.34
N ILE A 449 22.80 2.28 -13.98
CA ILE A 449 21.91 2.25 -12.82
C ILE A 449 22.34 1.10 -11.91
N ASP A 450 22.55 1.41 -10.64
CA ASP A 450 22.73 0.46 -9.56
C ASP A 450 21.38 0.23 -8.87
N CYS A 451 20.93 -1.03 -8.83
CA CYS A 451 19.66 -1.46 -8.26
C CYS A 451 19.82 -2.30 -6.98
N ASN A 452 20.95 -2.21 -6.26
CA ASN A 452 21.20 -3.05 -5.09
C ASN A 452 20.08 -2.96 -4.05
N HIS A 453 19.57 -4.12 -3.63
CA HIS A 453 18.54 -4.27 -2.63
C HIS A 453 19.07 -4.09 -1.21
N TYR A 454 18.20 -3.59 -0.33
CA TYR A 454 18.37 -3.63 1.14
C TYR A 454 19.70 -3.08 1.66
N GLU A 455 20.34 -2.18 0.90
CA GLU A 455 21.48 -1.44 1.40
C GLU A 455 21.06 -0.59 2.59
N ASP A 456 21.89 -0.60 3.63
CA ASP A 456 21.67 0.27 4.77
C ASP A 456 21.85 1.75 4.39
N PHE A 457 21.47 2.66 5.29
CA PHE A 457 21.51 4.10 4.99
C PHE A 457 22.94 4.60 4.69
N TYR A 458 23.94 4.08 5.40
CA TYR A 458 25.32 4.50 5.27
C TYR A 458 25.97 3.93 4.01
N SER A 459 25.60 2.71 3.61
CA SER A 459 25.96 2.09 2.34
C SER A 459 25.31 2.83 1.18
N SER A 460 24.00 3.11 1.27
CA SER A 460 23.26 3.92 0.29
C SER A 460 23.92 5.27 0.05
N LYS A 461 24.36 5.95 1.11
CA LYS A 461 25.11 7.22 1.02
C LYS A 461 26.43 7.05 0.26
N LYS A 462 27.17 5.96 0.47
CA LYS A 462 28.41 5.68 -0.27
C LYS A 462 28.15 5.40 -1.75
N ILE A 463 27.13 4.59 -2.07
CA ILE A 463 26.74 4.29 -3.46
C ILE A 463 26.32 5.58 -4.17
N LEU A 464 25.51 6.42 -3.51
CA LEU A 464 25.11 7.72 -4.04
C LEU A 464 26.28 8.67 -4.25
N ALA A 465 27.40 8.50 -3.54
CA ALA A 465 28.63 9.25 -3.74
C ALA A 465 29.49 8.73 -4.92
N ASP A 466 29.24 7.52 -5.44
CA ASP A 466 30.03 6.85 -6.50
C ASP A 466 29.66 7.31 -7.94
N THR A 467 29.52 6.44 -8.92
CA THR A 467 29.46 6.79 -10.35
C THR A 467 28.09 6.54 -10.96
N ASN A 468 27.37 5.52 -10.48
CA ASN A 468 26.08 5.11 -11.03
C ASN A 468 24.90 5.89 -10.41
N ILE A 469 23.79 5.92 -11.12
CA ILE A 469 22.50 6.31 -10.56
C ILE A 469 22.10 5.22 -9.55
N TYR A 470 21.65 5.59 -8.36
CA TYR A 470 21.19 4.59 -7.38
C TYR A 470 19.67 4.59 -7.27
N MET A 471 19.07 3.43 -7.54
CA MET A 471 17.63 3.17 -7.53
C MET A 471 17.37 1.75 -6.98
N PRO A 472 17.39 1.54 -5.65
CA PRO A 472 17.07 0.23 -5.08
C PRO A 472 15.69 -0.24 -5.54
N THR A 473 15.66 -1.41 -6.18
CA THR A 473 14.41 -2.06 -6.61
C THR A 473 13.70 -2.79 -5.46
N GLU A 474 14.37 -2.94 -4.31
CA GLU A 474 13.81 -3.34 -3.02
C GLU A 474 14.58 -2.64 -1.88
N PHE A 475 13.87 -1.98 -0.97
CA PHE A 475 14.43 -1.46 0.29
C PHE A 475 13.33 -1.38 1.35
N LEU A 476 13.71 -1.22 2.62
CA LEU A 476 12.76 -1.12 3.75
C LEU A 476 11.65 -2.19 3.71
N HIS A 477 12.06 -3.44 3.86
CA HIS A 477 11.16 -4.59 3.92
C HIS A 477 10.06 -4.36 4.97
N ALA A 478 8.79 -4.58 4.63
CA ALA A 478 7.64 -4.36 5.50
C ALA A 478 7.17 -5.69 6.11
N GLN A 479 8.12 -6.57 6.43
CA GLN A 479 7.77 -7.83 7.08
C GLN A 479 7.16 -7.56 8.43
N ASP A 480 5.95 -8.09 8.61
CA ASP A 480 5.08 -7.83 9.75
C ASP A 480 4.93 -6.30 9.98
N ASP A 481 4.98 -5.49 8.91
CA ASP A 481 5.10 -4.02 8.85
C ASP A 481 6.10 -3.40 9.84
N GLY A 482 7.22 -4.07 10.05
CA GLY A 482 8.40 -3.45 10.64
C GLY A 482 8.90 -2.29 9.78
N GLY A 483 9.53 -2.61 8.65
CA GLY A 483 10.26 -1.60 7.88
C GLY A 483 9.43 -0.66 7.04
N GLY A 484 8.12 -0.90 6.89
CA GLY A 484 7.25 0.02 6.16
C GLY A 484 7.39 1.43 6.74
N ALA A 485 7.91 2.36 5.95
CA ALA A 485 8.24 3.73 6.38
C ALA A 485 9.29 3.90 7.50
N ALA A 486 9.91 2.83 8.03
CA ALA A 486 10.91 2.93 9.09
C ALA A 486 12.18 3.64 8.57
N SER A 487 12.51 4.80 9.13
CA SER A 487 13.54 5.71 8.63
C SER A 487 13.36 6.14 7.17
N LEU A 488 12.17 6.00 6.58
CA LEU A 488 11.94 6.37 5.18
C LEU A 488 12.19 7.86 4.95
N ALA A 489 11.95 8.72 5.95
CA ALA A 489 12.29 10.14 5.86
C ALA A 489 13.80 10.35 5.64
N ASP A 490 14.66 9.60 6.34
CA ASP A 490 16.10 9.68 6.18
C ASP A 490 16.51 9.26 4.75
N PHE A 491 16.05 8.09 4.29
CA PHE A 491 16.34 7.61 2.93
C PHE A 491 15.79 8.56 1.87
N TRP A 492 14.56 9.05 2.04
CA TRP A 492 13.93 9.92 1.06
C TRP A 492 14.66 11.25 0.95
N ASP A 493 15.05 11.89 2.07
CA ASP A 493 15.83 13.12 2.03
C ASP A 493 17.26 12.89 1.52
N LEU A 494 17.88 11.73 1.78
CA LEU A 494 19.15 11.35 1.18
C LEU A 494 19.04 11.28 -0.35
N HIS A 495 18.10 10.50 -0.88
CA HIS A 495 17.88 10.42 -2.33
C HIS A 495 17.43 11.76 -2.93
N TRP A 496 16.64 12.56 -2.20
CA TRP A 496 16.13 13.83 -2.68
C TRP A 496 17.25 14.85 -2.93
N ASN A 497 18.22 14.91 -2.03
CA ASN A 497 19.30 15.89 -2.04
C ASN A 497 20.54 15.41 -2.81
N GLU A 498 20.74 14.10 -2.98
CA GLU A 498 21.87 13.57 -3.73
C GLU A 498 21.66 13.63 -5.24
N LYS A 499 22.70 14.04 -5.98
CA LYS A 499 22.63 14.19 -7.43
C LYS A 499 22.19 12.88 -8.10
N LYS A 500 22.76 11.74 -7.71
CA LYS A 500 22.50 10.44 -8.34
C LYS A 500 21.31 9.67 -7.73
N GLY A 501 20.57 10.30 -6.81
CA GLY A 501 19.43 9.68 -6.14
C GLY A 501 18.21 9.60 -7.06
N ALA A 502 17.75 8.38 -7.32
CA ALA A 502 16.55 8.11 -8.11
C ALA A 502 15.34 7.67 -7.27
N GLY A 503 15.41 7.73 -5.94
CA GLY A 503 14.40 7.12 -5.07
C GLY A 503 14.53 5.60 -5.04
N GLY A 504 13.43 4.87 -4.79
CA GLY A 504 13.47 3.41 -4.64
C GLY A 504 12.09 2.76 -4.51
N PHE A 505 12.07 1.44 -4.29
CA PHE A 505 10.85 0.63 -4.24
C PHE A 505 10.74 -0.16 -2.93
N ILE A 506 9.75 0.17 -2.10
CA ILE A 506 9.52 -0.51 -0.81
C ILE A 506 9.08 -1.96 -1.06
N TRP A 507 9.55 -2.91 -0.25
CA TRP A 507 9.08 -4.31 -0.28
C TRP A 507 8.11 -4.57 0.87
N ASP A 508 6.84 -4.90 0.67
CA ASP A 508 6.08 -4.79 -0.58
C ASP A 508 4.65 -4.25 -0.32
N LEU A 509 3.76 -4.27 -1.32
CA LEU A 509 2.47 -3.60 -1.20
C LEU A 509 1.55 -4.25 -0.17
N ALA A 510 1.36 -5.57 -0.20
CA ALA A 510 0.30 -6.24 0.57
C ALA A 510 0.70 -7.65 1.00
N ASP A 511 0.32 -8.04 2.22
CA ASP A 511 0.54 -9.38 2.74
C ASP A 511 -0.06 -10.45 1.80
N GLU A 512 0.75 -11.44 1.42
CA GLU A 512 0.35 -12.58 0.58
C GLU A 512 -0.39 -13.68 1.39
N GLY A 513 -1.38 -13.27 2.19
CA GLY A 513 -2.24 -14.18 2.92
C GLY A 513 -3.24 -14.88 2.00
N ILE A 514 -3.21 -16.22 1.94
CA ILE A 514 -4.13 -17.03 1.13
C ILE A 514 -5.22 -17.67 1.99
N VAL A 515 -6.46 -17.68 1.53
CA VAL A 515 -7.51 -18.51 2.13
C VAL A 515 -7.22 -19.98 1.82
N ARG A 516 -6.89 -20.76 2.85
CA ARG A 516 -6.57 -22.18 2.75
C ARG A 516 -7.83 -23.02 2.79
N THR A 517 -8.30 -23.42 1.60
CA THR A 517 -9.46 -24.30 1.43
C THR A 517 -9.26 -25.71 2.00
N ASP A 518 -8.03 -26.11 2.37
CA ASP A 518 -7.69 -27.33 3.11
C ASP A 518 -7.61 -27.14 4.63
N GLN A 519 -7.70 -25.91 5.12
CA GLN A 519 -7.53 -25.57 6.53
C GLN A 519 -8.71 -24.73 7.04
N ASN A 520 -9.93 -25.19 6.80
CA ASN A 520 -11.16 -24.52 7.25
C ASN A 520 -11.25 -23.02 6.86
N ASN A 521 -10.68 -22.65 5.70
CA ASN A 521 -10.66 -21.30 5.16
C ASN A 521 -9.97 -20.26 6.08
N ILE A 522 -8.98 -20.67 6.88
CA ILE A 522 -8.10 -19.69 7.51
C ILE A 522 -7.27 -18.95 6.45
N ILE A 523 -6.90 -17.70 6.75
CA ILE A 523 -5.92 -16.96 5.95
C ILE A 523 -4.53 -17.35 6.44
N ASP A 524 -3.69 -17.86 5.54
CA ASP A 524 -2.36 -18.38 5.81
C ASP A 524 -1.31 -17.52 5.07
N VAL A 525 -0.33 -17.01 5.82
CA VAL A 525 0.83 -16.25 5.31
C VAL A 525 2.11 -17.10 5.30
N ASN A 526 1.96 -18.42 5.32
CA ASN A 526 3.05 -19.40 5.33
C ASN A 526 4.10 -19.11 6.44
N GLY A 527 3.61 -18.87 7.66
CA GLY A 527 4.43 -18.49 8.79
C GLY A 527 4.98 -17.07 8.66
N VAL A 528 6.27 -16.95 8.31
CA VAL A 528 7.01 -15.68 8.26
C VAL A 528 7.42 -15.28 6.85
N ASN A 529 6.91 -15.96 5.82
CA ASN A 529 7.36 -15.75 4.45
C ASN A 529 6.47 -14.80 3.64
N ALA A 530 5.16 -14.79 3.88
CA ALA A 530 4.21 -13.95 3.16
C ALA A 530 3.56 -12.77 3.94
N PRO A 531 3.88 -12.47 5.23
CA PRO A 531 3.42 -11.23 5.86
C PRO A 531 4.39 -10.08 5.60
N ASP A 532 4.54 -9.65 4.34
CA ASP A 532 5.59 -8.72 3.89
C ASP A 532 5.10 -7.31 3.52
N GLY A 533 3.80 -7.06 3.66
CA GLY A 533 3.13 -5.91 3.06
C GLY A 533 3.00 -4.66 3.92
N LEU A 534 2.83 -3.51 3.26
CA LEU A 534 2.40 -2.25 3.87
C LEU A 534 0.92 -2.26 4.32
N VAL A 535 0.15 -3.22 3.82
CA VAL A 535 -1.25 -3.45 4.17
C VAL A 535 -1.54 -4.94 4.29
N GLY A 536 -2.60 -5.27 5.05
CA GLY A 536 -3.07 -6.64 5.17
C GLY A 536 -3.61 -7.23 3.85
N PRO A 537 -3.98 -8.53 3.84
CA PRO A 537 -4.39 -9.24 2.63
C PRO A 537 -5.60 -8.62 1.91
N HIS A 538 -6.51 -7.99 2.66
CA HIS A 538 -7.67 -7.25 2.14
C HIS A 538 -7.47 -5.72 2.14
N ARG A 539 -6.21 -5.28 2.14
CA ARG A 539 -5.75 -3.87 2.09
C ARG A 539 -6.06 -3.09 3.37
N GLU A 540 -6.12 -3.78 4.50
CA GLU A 540 -6.23 -3.15 5.81
C GLU A 540 -4.98 -2.30 6.08
N LYS A 541 -5.17 -1.00 6.26
CA LYS A 541 -4.06 -0.03 6.33
C LYS A 541 -3.37 -0.02 7.68
N GLU A 542 -2.06 -0.11 7.63
CA GLU A 542 -1.18 -0.05 8.79
C GLU A 542 -0.66 1.35 9.07
N GLY A 543 0.05 1.52 10.19
CA GLY A 543 0.69 2.79 10.54
C GLY A 543 1.66 3.29 9.47
N SER A 544 2.38 2.38 8.81
CA SER A 544 3.31 2.72 7.72
C SER A 544 2.64 3.38 6.52
N ALA A 545 1.44 2.93 6.12
CA ALA A 545 0.72 3.50 4.98
C ALA A 545 0.46 5.01 5.17
N TYR A 546 0.10 5.41 6.39
CA TYR A 546 -0.09 6.82 6.73
C TYR A 546 1.24 7.58 6.82
N ALA A 547 2.28 6.96 7.38
CA ALA A 547 3.62 7.55 7.46
C ALA A 547 4.21 7.81 6.06
N ILE A 548 4.11 6.84 5.15
CA ILE A 548 4.53 6.97 3.76
C ILE A 548 3.78 8.12 3.09
N ARG A 549 2.46 8.20 3.28
CA ARG A 549 1.65 9.29 2.72
C ARG A 549 2.17 10.67 3.13
N GLU A 550 2.54 10.86 4.40
CA GLU A 550 3.15 12.13 4.85
C GLU A 550 4.53 12.34 4.21
N ILE A 551 5.43 11.36 4.34
CA ILE A 551 6.85 11.47 3.92
C ILE A 551 6.96 11.71 2.40
N TYR A 552 6.14 11.03 1.62
CA TYR A 552 6.11 11.15 0.17
C TYR A 552 5.18 12.25 -0.34
N SER A 553 4.54 13.03 0.54
CA SER A 553 3.73 14.17 0.14
C SER A 553 4.52 15.09 -0.83
N PRO A 554 4.02 15.32 -2.06
CA PRO A 554 4.63 16.28 -2.99
C PRO A 554 4.47 17.74 -2.53
N VAL A 555 3.59 18.02 -1.57
CA VAL A 555 3.55 19.30 -0.85
C VAL A 555 4.20 19.09 0.51
N LYS A 556 5.49 19.44 0.62
CA LYS A 556 6.24 19.23 1.87
C LYS A 556 6.17 20.47 2.76
N ILE A 557 5.70 20.25 3.99
CA ILE A 557 5.60 21.22 5.06
C ILE A 557 6.29 20.63 6.29
N ASP A 558 7.39 21.25 6.73
CA ASP A 558 8.18 20.78 7.89
C ASP A 558 7.74 21.41 9.21
N LEU A 559 6.61 22.12 9.22
CA LEU A 559 6.08 22.77 10.41
C LEU A 559 5.56 21.75 11.43
N LYS A 560 6.27 21.56 12.54
CA LYS A 560 5.86 20.61 13.60
C LYS A 560 4.91 21.22 14.63
N VAL A 561 5.10 22.50 14.96
CA VAL A 561 4.28 23.25 15.93
C VAL A 561 4.06 24.67 15.41
N LEU A 562 2.93 25.28 15.72
CA LEU A 562 2.68 26.68 15.37
C LEU A 562 3.59 27.61 16.20
N PRO A 563 4.35 28.52 15.57
CA PRO A 563 5.11 29.53 16.30
C PRO A 563 4.20 30.47 17.08
N THR A 564 4.66 31.01 18.20
CA THR A 564 3.89 32.00 19.00
C THR A 564 3.48 33.23 18.17
N ALA A 565 4.38 33.66 17.27
CA ALA A 565 4.17 34.76 16.33
C ALA A 565 3.61 34.30 14.96
N PHE A 566 2.94 33.15 14.89
CA PHE A 566 2.37 32.65 13.64
C PHE A 566 1.40 33.67 13.04
N ASN A 567 1.66 34.02 11.78
CA ASN A 567 0.93 35.03 11.03
C ASN A 567 0.21 34.44 9.80
N GLY A 568 0.12 33.11 9.69
CA GLY A 568 -0.45 32.43 8.52
C GLY A 568 0.53 32.17 7.37
N GLU A 569 1.83 32.49 7.50
CA GLU A 569 2.83 32.07 6.52
C GLU A 569 3.38 30.68 6.84
N ILE A 570 3.41 29.80 5.83
CA ILE A 570 3.92 28.44 5.92
C ILE A 570 4.93 28.22 4.80
N GLU A 571 6.13 27.76 5.15
CA GLU A 571 7.14 27.33 4.17
C GLU A 571 6.67 26.05 3.46
N VAL A 572 6.74 26.06 2.14
CA VAL A 572 6.34 24.95 1.28
C VAL A 572 7.48 24.61 0.32
N GLU A 573 7.88 23.35 0.33
CA GLU A 573 8.74 22.77 -0.70
C GLU A 573 7.88 21.99 -1.69
N ASN A 574 7.87 22.40 -2.95
CA ASN A 574 7.19 21.71 -4.03
C ASN A 574 8.02 20.48 -4.46
N ARG A 575 7.62 19.30 -4.03
CA ARG A 575 8.21 18.01 -4.42
C ARG A 575 7.45 17.29 -5.54
N TYR A 576 6.60 17.99 -6.30
CA TYR A 576 6.18 17.55 -7.63
C TYR A 576 7.31 17.79 -8.65
N HIS A 577 7.31 16.99 -9.72
CA HIS A 577 8.25 17.10 -10.84
C HIS A 577 7.64 17.88 -12.02
N PHE A 578 6.32 17.88 -12.19
CA PHE A 578 5.64 18.52 -13.33
C PHE A 578 4.54 19.51 -12.91
N THR A 579 4.05 19.41 -11.67
CA THR A 579 2.95 20.21 -11.15
C THR A 579 3.44 21.45 -10.39
N ASN A 580 2.94 22.63 -10.73
CA ASN A 580 3.14 23.85 -9.94
C ASN A 580 2.14 23.90 -8.79
N ILE A 581 2.55 24.41 -7.62
CA ILE A 581 1.66 24.53 -6.46
C ILE A 581 0.41 25.35 -6.74
N ASN A 582 0.44 26.32 -7.67
CA ASN A 582 -0.75 27.10 -8.05
C ASN A 582 -1.85 26.28 -8.74
N GLN A 583 -1.57 25.03 -9.12
CA GLN A 583 -2.54 24.07 -9.65
C GLN A 583 -3.18 23.23 -8.55
N CYS A 584 -2.58 23.20 -7.36
CA CYS A 584 -3.11 22.54 -6.18
C CYS A 584 -4.15 23.43 -5.48
N ARG A 585 -4.96 22.83 -4.61
CA ARG A 585 -5.93 23.57 -3.77
C ARG A 585 -5.61 23.38 -2.30
N PHE A 586 -5.74 24.46 -1.54
CA PHE A 586 -5.51 24.46 -0.10
C PHE A 586 -6.76 24.88 0.65
N LYS A 587 -7.10 24.13 1.70
CA LYS A 587 -8.21 24.43 2.61
C LYS A 587 -7.69 24.42 4.04
N TRP A 588 -8.09 25.41 4.82
CA TRP A 588 -7.82 25.46 6.26
C TRP A 588 -9.11 25.34 7.07
N GLU A 589 -9.01 24.77 8.25
CA GLU A 589 -10.10 24.63 9.22
C GLU A 589 -9.61 25.04 10.61
N LEU A 590 -10.38 25.90 11.30
CA LEU A 590 -10.23 26.15 12.73
C LEU A 590 -11.16 25.19 13.46
N ILE A 591 -10.60 24.40 14.36
CA ILE A 591 -11.27 23.24 14.96
C ILE A 591 -11.30 23.35 16.48
N ASN A 592 -12.35 22.77 17.06
CA ASN A 592 -12.42 22.49 18.50
C ASN A 592 -12.47 20.97 18.71
N PHE A 593 -11.55 20.45 19.51
CA PHE A 593 -11.49 19.01 19.78
C PHE A 593 -12.68 18.60 20.65
N LYS A 594 -13.20 17.38 20.42
CA LYS A 594 -14.19 16.80 21.33
C LYS A 594 -13.57 16.55 22.71
N GLY A 595 -14.33 16.80 23.76
CA GLY A 595 -13.92 16.53 25.13
C GLY A 595 -14.02 15.04 25.48
N GLN A 596 -13.54 14.70 26.68
CA GLN A 596 -13.65 13.36 27.26
C GLN A 596 -15.12 12.89 27.32
N GLU A 597 -16.01 13.78 27.73
CA GLU A 597 -17.44 13.50 27.97
C GLU A 597 -18.31 13.49 26.72
N ASP A 598 -17.80 13.99 25.60
CA ASP A 598 -18.51 13.91 24.34
C ASP A 598 -18.69 12.43 23.95
N ARG A 599 -19.91 12.03 23.60
CA ARG A 599 -20.18 10.65 23.16
C ARG A 599 -19.43 10.27 21.88
N ASN A 600 -19.12 11.26 21.05
CA ASN A 600 -18.42 11.07 19.79
C ASN A 600 -16.96 11.51 19.92
N ASN A 601 -16.09 10.85 19.17
CA ASN A 601 -14.70 11.24 18.97
C ASN A 601 -14.60 12.29 17.83
N GLY A 602 -13.39 12.70 17.47
CA GLY A 602 -13.16 13.71 16.43
C GLY A 602 -12.99 15.15 16.93
N TYR A 603 -13.21 16.09 16.02
CA TYR A 603 -13.30 17.53 16.29
C TYR A 603 -14.50 18.15 15.56
N VAL A 604 -14.88 19.34 15.97
CA VAL A 604 -15.88 20.17 15.27
C VAL A 604 -15.13 21.24 14.47
N VAL A 605 -15.44 21.36 13.18
CA VAL A 605 -14.99 22.49 12.36
C VAL A 605 -15.83 23.71 12.72
N VAL A 606 -15.18 24.75 13.25
CA VAL A 606 -15.84 25.98 13.68
C VAL A 606 -15.82 27.03 12.59
N LYS A 607 -14.68 27.17 11.91
CA LYS A 607 -14.50 28.02 10.74
C LYS A 607 -13.64 27.30 9.72
N GLN A 608 -13.78 27.67 8.46
CA GLN A 608 -12.99 27.13 7.37
C GLN A 608 -12.80 28.18 6.29
N GLY A 609 -11.74 28.03 5.51
CA GLY A 609 -11.48 28.87 4.35
C GLY A 609 -10.58 28.17 3.36
N SER A 610 -10.34 28.84 2.24
CA SER A 610 -9.35 28.41 1.25
C SER A 610 -8.16 29.35 1.31
N ALA A 611 -7.00 28.83 0.93
CA ALA A 611 -5.80 29.63 0.74
C ALA A 611 -5.49 29.71 -0.75
N THR A 612 -5.12 30.90 -1.21
CA THR A 612 -4.67 31.08 -2.60
C THR A 612 -3.35 30.36 -2.77
N ALA A 613 -3.33 29.38 -3.66
CA ALA A 613 -2.15 28.59 -3.93
C ALA A 613 -1.05 29.46 -4.60
N PRO A 614 0.14 29.59 -4.01
CA PRO A 614 1.22 30.39 -4.58
C PRO A 614 1.79 29.72 -5.84
N SER A 615 2.34 30.52 -6.75
CA SER A 615 3.10 29.99 -7.89
C SER A 615 4.48 29.53 -7.43
N ILE A 616 4.59 28.27 -7.01
CA ILE A 616 5.85 27.62 -6.68
C ILE A 616 6.09 26.54 -7.74
N ALA A 617 7.09 26.77 -8.59
CA ALA A 617 7.46 25.85 -9.66
C ALA A 617 7.80 24.45 -9.11
N PRO A 618 7.71 23.38 -9.93
CA PRO A 618 8.21 22.05 -9.55
C PRO A 618 9.62 22.13 -8.97
N VAL A 619 9.92 21.30 -7.96
CA VAL A 619 11.18 21.24 -7.20
C VAL A 619 11.64 22.53 -6.50
N ALA A 620 10.84 23.61 -6.53
CA ALA A 620 11.18 24.88 -5.89
C ALA A 620 10.64 24.98 -4.45
N LYS A 621 11.12 25.99 -3.71
CA LYS A 621 10.61 26.37 -2.39
C LYS A 621 9.91 27.72 -2.46
N GLY A 622 8.93 27.93 -1.60
CA GLY A 622 8.23 29.20 -1.46
C GLY A 622 7.34 29.22 -0.23
N LYS A 623 6.45 30.21 -0.14
CA LYS A 623 5.57 30.39 1.01
C LYS A 623 4.11 30.29 0.60
N LEU A 624 3.33 29.54 1.38
CA LEU A 624 1.87 29.57 1.36
C LEU A 624 1.38 30.55 2.43
N LYS A 625 0.52 31.50 2.03
CA LYS A 625 -0.18 32.39 2.96
C LYS A 625 -1.60 31.87 3.18
N ILE A 626 -1.96 31.68 4.45
CA ILE A 626 -3.34 31.42 4.87
C ILE A 626 -3.87 32.63 5.64
N ASP A 627 -5.06 33.10 5.25
CA ASP A 627 -5.70 34.25 5.89
C ASP A 627 -6.64 33.78 7.01
N LEU A 628 -6.13 33.83 8.24
CA LEU A 628 -6.88 33.46 9.43
C LEU A 628 -7.65 34.66 9.99
N PRO A 629 -8.89 34.46 10.50
CA PRO A 629 -9.64 35.51 11.16
C PRO A 629 -8.95 35.95 12.45
N GLN A 630 -9.18 37.19 12.92
CA GLN A 630 -8.51 37.75 14.11
C GLN A 630 -8.67 36.89 15.37
N ASP A 631 -9.79 36.17 15.48
CA ASP A 631 -10.12 35.31 16.62
C ASP A 631 -9.60 33.88 16.51
N TRP A 632 -8.72 33.57 15.54
CA TRP A 632 -8.23 32.20 15.31
C TRP A 632 -7.62 31.54 16.56
N LYS A 633 -6.98 32.34 17.41
CA LYS A 633 -6.36 31.89 18.68
C LYS A 633 -7.37 31.39 19.72
N ASN A 634 -8.67 31.63 19.53
CA ASN A 634 -9.72 31.16 20.44
C ASN A 634 -10.09 29.68 20.23
N HIS A 635 -9.64 29.07 19.13
CA HIS A 635 -9.92 27.68 18.78
C HIS A 635 -8.83 26.74 19.30
N ASP A 636 -9.11 25.45 19.29
CA ASP A 636 -8.22 24.44 19.85
C ASP A 636 -7.11 24.03 18.90
N GLY A 637 -7.40 24.01 17.59
CA GLY A 637 -6.46 23.60 16.56
C GLY A 637 -6.69 24.24 15.19
N LEU A 638 -5.68 24.12 14.34
CA LEU A 638 -5.69 24.50 12.94
C LEU A 638 -5.40 23.26 12.09
N ALA A 639 -6.30 22.91 11.18
CA ALA A 639 -6.04 21.92 10.15
C ALA A 639 -5.78 22.60 8.80
N LEU A 640 -4.84 22.05 8.03
CA LEU A 640 -4.55 22.44 6.64
C LEU A 640 -4.58 21.18 5.78
N MET A 641 -5.29 21.25 4.66
CA MET A 641 -5.38 20.17 3.68
C MET A 641 -4.87 20.68 2.34
N ALA A 642 -4.00 19.89 1.71
CA ALA A 642 -3.59 20.09 0.33
C ALA A 642 -4.29 19.08 -0.57
N TYR A 643 -4.78 19.53 -1.72
CA TYR A 643 -5.38 18.70 -2.75
C TYR A 643 -4.61 18.84 -4.05
N ASP A 644 -4.43 17.73 -4.75
CA ASP A 644 -3.80 17.69 -6.07
C ASP A 644 -4.70 18.35 -7.15
N PRO A 645 -4.20 18.58 -8.39
CA PRO A 645 -5.00 19.16 -9.47
C PRO A 645 -6.23 18.35 -9.88
N THR A 646 -6.31 17.08 -9.51
CA THR A 646 -7.45 16.19 -9.78
C THR A 646 -8.46 16.16 -8.63
N GLY A 647 -8.16 16.83 -7.51
CA GLY A 647 -9.03 16.97 -6.35
C GLY A 647 -8.80 15.93 -5.25
N ASN A 648 -7.81 15.05 -5.35
CA ASN A 648 -7.51 14.09 -4.27
C ASN A 648 -6.76 14.78 -3.14
N GLU A 649 -7.08 14.43 -1.89
CA GLU A 649 -6.35 14.92 -0.72
C GLU A 649 -4.93 14.32 -0.72
N VAL A 650 -3.92 15.18 -0.84
CA VAL A 650 -2.51 14.79 -0.76
C VAL A 650 -2.17 14.44 0.68
N TYR A 651 -2.41 15.38 1.58
CA TYR A 651 -2.20 15.21 3.01
C TYR A 651 -2.97 16.27 3.82
N ARG A 652 -3.15 15.97 5.11
CA ARG A 652 -3.76 16.85 6.12
C ARG A 652 -2.81 17.02 7.29
N TRP A 653 -2.45 18.27 7.57
CA TRP A 653 -1.75 18.65 8.80
C TRP A 653 -2.76 19.17 9.81
N VAL A 654 -2.54 18.86 11.08
CA VAL A 654 -3.29 19.44 12.19
C VAL A 654 -2.29 19.90 13.23
N TRP A 655 -2.44 21.13 13.72
CA TRP A 655 -1.62 21.69 14.79
C TRP A 655 -2.50 22.17 15.94
N LYS A 656 -2.01 21.99 17.17
CA LYS A 656 -2.63 22.60 18.35
C LYS A 656 -2.39 24.12 18.33
N ILE A 657 -3.43 24.88 18.64
CA ILE A 657 -3.36 26.33 18.88
C ILE A 657 -3.20 26.58 20.39
N LYS A 658 -3.99 25.87 21.19
CA LYS A 658 -3.97 25.98 22.65
C LYS A 658 -2.92 25.05 23.26
N SER A 659 -2.42 25.44 24.44
CA SER A 659 -1.59 24.56 25.27
C SER A 659 -2.40 23.34 25.73
N ASN A 660 -1.71 22.25 26.09
CA ASN A 660 -2.37 21.06 26.62
C ASN A 660 -3.30 21.42 27.77
N THR A 661 -2.82 22.17 28.78
CA THR A 661 -3.65 22.60 29.92
C THR A 661 -4.96 23.23 29.48
N ALA A 662 -4.93 24.16 28.51
CA ALA A 662 -6.14 24.82 28.02
C ALA A 662 -7.10 23.86 27.26
N LEU A 663 -6.58 22.79 26.67
CA LEU A 663 -7.37 21.77 25.97
C LEU A 663 -8.12 20.81 26.90
N PHE A 664 -7.71 20.70 28.18
CA PHE A 664 -8.39 19.85 29.17
C PHE A 664 -8.78 20.59 30.46
N ILE A 665 -8.64 21.92 30.51
CA ILE A 665 -8.90 22.75 31.71
C ILE A 665 -10.33 22.61 32.25
N LYS A 666 -11.32 22.45 31.35
CA LYS A 666 -12.73 22.23 31.74
C LYS A 666 -12.92 20.99 32.61
N SER A 667 -12.02 20.02 32.54
CA SER A 667 -12.04 18.82 33.38
C SER A 667 -11.31 19.04 34.71
N LEU A 668 -10.28 19.90 34.74
CA LEU A 668 -9.52 20.23 35.95
C LEU A 668 -10.29 21.14 36.91
N ASP A 669 -10.98 22.15 36.38
CA ASP A 669 -11.63 23.19 37.21
C ASP A 669 -12.96 22.73 37.85
N ARG A 670 -13.43 21.52 37.53
CA ARG A 670 -14.66 20.99 38.12
C ARG A 670 -14.44 20.64 39.57
N LYS A 671 -15.15 21.35 40.44
CA LYS A 671 -15.20 21.09 41.88
C LYS A 671 -16.60 20.59 42.23
N PRO A 672 -16.76 19.40 42.81
CA PRO A 672 -18.05 18.96 43.33
C PRO A 672 -18.62 20.00 44.31
N ALA A 673 -19.92 20.28 44.27
CA ALA A 673 -20.59 21.23 45.17
C ALA A 673 -20.34 20.97 46.68
N ASN A 674 -20.01 19.71 47.03
CA ASN A 674 -19.69 19.26 48.39
C ASN A 674 -18.21 18.84 48.58
N ALA A 675 -17.27 19.39 47.79
CA ALA A 675 -15.86 19.03 47.90
C ALA A 675 -15.29 19.41 49.28
N THR A 676 -15.08 18.40 50.14
CA THR A 676 -14.34 18.54 51.40
C THR A 676 -12.85 18.69 51.11
N GLY A 677 -12.10 19.31 52.03
CA GLY A 677 -10.64 19.32 51.96
C GLY A 677 -10.06 17.89 51.93
N VAL A 678 -8.80 17.77 51.52
CA VAL A 678 -8.12 16.48 51.48
C VAL A 678 -8.00 15.90 52.90
N VAL A 679 -8.49 14.68 53.09
CA VAL A 679 -8.38 13.93 54.35
C VAL A 679 -7.20 12.98 54.23
N THR A 680 -6.32 12.97 55.23
CA THR A 680 -5.13 12.13 55.24
C THR A 680 -5.11 11.17 56.42
N THR A 681 -4.63 9.96 56.17
CA THR A 681 -4.37 8.96 57.19
C THR A 681 -2.94 8.44 57.01
N GLU A 682 -2.11 8.61 58.02
CA GLU A 682 -0.72 8.15 58.02
C GLU A 682 -0.58 6.95 58.94
N GLY A 683 0.01 5.87 58.44
CA GLY A 683 0.38 4.68 59.20
C GLY A 683 1.89 4.42 59.14
N ASP A 684 2.33 3.34 59.77
CA ASP A 684 3.77 3.02 59.90
C ASP A 684 4.47 2.84 58.55
N THR A 685 3.77 2.29 57.56
CA THR A 685 4.34 1.95 56.25
C THR A 685 3.65 2.63 55.07
N THR A 686 2.58 3.39 55.30
CA THR A 686 1.75 3.97 54.23
C THR A 686 1.22 5.35 54.58
N ILE A 687 0.91 6.14 53.55
CA ILE A 687 0.14 7.39 53.65
C ILE A 687 -1.02 7.32 52.68
N THR A 688 -2.24 7.56 53.16
CA THR A 688 -3.47 7.60 52.37
C THR A 688 -4.00 9.03 52.28
N MET A 689 -4.29 9.49 51.07
CA MET A 689 -4.95 10.77 50.77
C MET A 689 -6.34 10.50 50.18
N LYS A 690 -7.37 11.19 50.68
CA LYS A 690 -8.75 11.06 50.21
C LYS A 690 -9.34 12.41 49.85
N ALA A 691 -9.95 12.52 48.67
CA ALA A 691 -10.69 13.70 48.24
C ALA A 691 -11.74 13.33 47.19
N SER A 692 -12.93 13.94 47.26
CA SER A 692 -13.99 13.79 46.25
C SER A 692 -14.30 12.34 45.84
N GLY A 693 -14.30 11.42 46.81
CA GLY A 693 -14.59 10.01 46.60
C GLY A 693 -13.41 9.16 46.09
N ILE A 694 -12.25 9.76 45.83
CA ILE A 694 -11.01 9.07 45.44
C ILE A 694 -10.13 8.87 46.67
N SER A 695 -9.52 7.69 46.79
CA SER A 695 -8.58 7.33 47.85
C SER A 695 -7.29 6.78 47.25
N VAL A 696 -6.15 7.39 47.60
CA VAL A 696 -4.81 7.08 47.08
C VAL A 696 -3.89 6.71 48.23
N THR A 697 -3.31 5.52 48.20
CA THR A 697 -2.37 5.06 49.24
C THR A 697 -0.97 4.85 48.65
N LEU A 698 0.01 5.51 49.27
CA LEU A 698 1.42 5.49 48.90
C LEU A 698 2.24 4.72 49.94
N SER A 699 3.29 4.02 49.49
CA SER A 699 4.24 3.33 50.36
C SER A 699 5.31 4.27 50.90
N LYS A 700 5.49 4.33 52.23
CA LYS A 700 6.56 5.09 52.88
C LYS A 700 7.96 4.51 52.67
N LYS A 701 8.05 3.27 52.18
CA LYS A 701 9.33 2.58 51.90
C LYS A 701 9.83 2.78 50.46
N SER A 702 8.99 3.31 49.57
CA SER A 702 9.32 3.37 48.14
C SER A 702 8.77 4.59 47.39
N GLY A 703 7.81 5.32 47.97
CA GLY A 703 7.10 6.42 47.30
C GLY A 703 6.09 5.97 46.24
N LYS A 704 5.89 4.67 46.05
CA LYS A 704 5.02 4.10 45.01
C LYS A 704 3.55 4.08 45.43
N LEU A 705 2.66 4.20 44.43
CA LEU A 705 1.23 3.92 44.52
C LEU A 705 1.00 2.42 44.72
N ILE A 706 0.39 2.04 45.83
CA ILE A 706 0.14 0.63 46.18
C ILE A 706 -1.34 0.28 46.28
N GLN A 707 -2.21 1.24 46.56
CA GLN A 707 -3.66 1.02 46.57
C GLN A 707 -4.39 2.27 46.09
N LEU A 708 -5.45 2.04 45.34
CA LEU A 708 -6.31 3.07 44.79
C LEU A 708 -7.77 2.61 44.94
N ALA A 709 -8.67 3.52 45.32
CA ALA A 709 -10.10 3.25 45.40
C ALA A 709 -10.91 4.47 44.95
N ASN A 710 -12.13 4.22 44.52
CA ASN A 710 -13.14 5.26 44.25
C ASN A 710 -14.50 4.86 44.86
N GLU A 711 -15.54 5.66 44.65
CA GLU A 711 -16.89 5.41 45.20
C GLU A 711 -17.51 4.10 44.71
N THR A 712 -17.08 3.61 43.55
CA THR A 712 -17.64 2.41 42.89
C THR A 712 -16.79 1.15 43.08
N SER A 713 -15.52 1.29 43.48
CA SER A 713 -14.58 0.18 43.62
C SER A 713 -13.60 0.43 44.76
N ALA A 714 -13.54 -0.51 45.70
CA ALA A 714 -12.65 -0.47 46.86
C ALA A 714 -11.18 -0.79 46.52
N ALA A 715 -10.91 -1.32 45.31
CA ALA A 715 -9.56 -1.69 44.86
C ALA A 715 -9.45 -1.60 43.33
N LEU A 716 -9.07 -0.43 42.83
CA LEU A 716 -8.71 -0.24 41.43
C LEU A 716 -7.31 -0.84 41.17
N SER A 717 -7.13 -1.47 40.01
CA SER A 717 -5.92 -2.23 39.71
C SER A 717 -4.74 -1.41 39.18
N PHE A 718 -4.89 -0.09 39.06
CA PHE A 718 -3.81 0.82 38.66
C PHE A 718 -2.84 1.07 39.83
N ASN A 719 -1.65 0.48 39.78
CA ASN A 719 -0.71 0.50 40.91
C ASN A 719 0.76 0.29 40.49
N ASN A 720 1.62 0.05 41.49
CA ASN A 720 3.02 -0.32 41.34
C ASN A 720 3.86 0.69 40.52
N GLY A 721 3.53 1.97 40.60
CA GLY A 721 4.27 3.04 39.95
C GLY A 721 4.36 4.33 40.79
N PRO A 722 5.15 5.32 40.36
CA PRO A 722 5.95 5.28 39.15
C PRO A 722 7.17 4.36 39.28
N VAL A 723 7.48 3.63 38.21
CA VAL A 723 8.75 2.88 38.05
C VAL A 723 9.53 3.49 36.91
N LEU A 724 10.78 3.91 37.17
CA LEU A 724 11.68 4.39 36.13
C LEU A 724 11.98 3.25 35.14
N VAL A 725 11.72 3.46 33.84
CA VAL A 725 11.85 2.39 32.84
C VAL A 725 13.28 2.23 32.31
N SER A 726 14.16 3.19 32.58
CA SER A 726 15.59 3.14 32.23
C SER A 726 16.37 3.99 33.21
N GLY A 727 17.49 3.45 33.70
CA GLY A 727 18.24 4.01 34.82
C GLY A 727 17.85 3.39 36.16
N ASN A 728 18.48 3.88 37.23
CA ASN A 728 18.31 3.37 38.59
C ASN A 728 17.58 4.39 39.49
N ALA A 729 16.83 3.88 40.46
CA ALA A 729 16.14 4.70 41.45
C ALA A 729 16.15 3.99 42.81
N THR A 730 16.87 4.56 43.78
CA THR A 730 16.94 4.07 45.15
C THR A 730 16.25 5.06 46.08
N PHE A 731 15.17 4.63 46.72
CA PHE A 731 14.40 5.47 47.64
C PHE A 731 15.26 5.93 48.83
N THR A 732 15.11 7.19 49.25
CA THR A 732 15.88 7.75 50.37
C THR A 732 15.02 8.37 51.46
N ASP A 733 14.08 9.24 51.11
CA ASP A 733 13.26 9.98 52.05
C ASP A 733 11.88 10.27 51.48
N LEU A 734 10.93 10.56 52.36
CA LEU A 734 9.57 10.98 52.01
C LEU A 734 9.08 12.05 52.98
N LYS A 735 8.57 13.15 52.41
CA LYS A 735 7.98 14.27 53.15
C LYS A 735 6.52 14.41 52.78
N ALA A 736 5.69 14.74 53.75
CA ALA A 736 4.27 14.97 53.54
C ALA A 736 3.88 16.34 54.14
N TYR A 737 3.15 17.15 53.37
CA TYR A 737 2.78 18.51 53.79
C TYR A 737 1.53 19.01 53.06
N LYS A 738 0.85 19.98 53.65
CA LYS A 738 -0.28 20.67 53.03
C LYS A 738 0.22 21.72 52.04
N GLU A 739 -0.39 21.81 50.86
CA GLU A 739 -0.08 22.83 49.85
C GLU A 739 -1.39 23.37 49.25
N GLY A 740 -1.75 24.60 49.62
CA GLY A 740 -3.04 25.19 49.23
C GLY A 740 -4.22 24.42 49.82
N ASP A 741 -5.19 24.06 48.97
CA ASP A 741 -6.31 23.18 49.32
C ASP A 741 -6.01 21.68 49.12
N GLY A 742 -4.78 21.35 48.68
CA GLY A 742 -4.30 19.99 48.47
C GLY A 742 -3.37 19.47 49.56
N TYR A 743 -2.99 18.20 49.42
CA TYR A 743 -1.99 17.54 50.26
C TYR A 743 -0.93 16.87 49.39
N VAL A 744 0.34 17.05 49.77
CA VAL A 744 1.51 16.60 49.02
C VAL A 744 2.21 15.47 49.77
N VAL A 745 2.64 14.48 49.01
CA VAL A 745 3.61 13.47 49.41
C VAL A 745 4.76 13.47 48.41
N GLU A 746 5.95 13.85 48.85
CA GLU A 746 7.14 14.04 48.03
C GLU A 746 8.22 13.05 48.44
N SER A 747 8.63 12.20 47.51
CA SER A 747 9.67 11.18 47.68
C SER A 747 10.96 11.63 47.01
N SER A 748 12.10 11.39 47.66
CA SER A 748 13.44 11.65 47.13
C SER A 748 14.18 10.34 46.86
N TYR A 749 14.99 10.33 45.79
CA TYR A 749 15.72 9.15 45.34
C TYR A 749 17.20 9.48 45.09
N THR A 750 18.07 8.49 45.29
CA THR A 750 19.44 8.48 44.74
C THR A 750 19.46 7.66 43.46
N GLY A 751 20.40 7.97 42.56
CA GLY A 751 20.46 7.41 41.21
C GLY A 751 19.95 8.41 40.16
N ASP A 752 19.33 7.90 39.10
CA ASP A 752 18.86 8.68 37.95
C ASP A 752 17.52 9.38 38.24
N MET A 753 16.58 8.69 38.90
CA MET A 753 15.39 9.34 39.47
C MET A 753 15.82 10.27 40.61
N LYS A 754 15.28 11.49 40.65
CA LYS A 754 15.57 12.50 41.65
C LYS A 754 14.44 12.66 42.65
N SER A 755 13.22 12.88 42.15
CA SER A 755 12.06 13.07 43.00
C SER A 755 10.75 12.66 42.33
N VAL A 756 9.77 12.31 43.17
CA VAL A 756 8.38 12.08 42.79
C VAL A 756 7.49 12.79 43.80
N LYS A 757 6.71 13.77 43.35
CA LYS A 757 5.76 14.55 44.14
C LYS A 757 4.34 14.17 43.73
N TRP A 758 3.61 13.53 44.63
CA TRP A 758 2.17 13.30 44.50
C TRP A 758 1.42 14.41 45.23
N LYS A 759 0.44 15.04 44.58
CA LYS A 759 -0.45 16.04 45.18
C LYS A 759 -1.90 15.62 44.93
N MET A 760 -2.62 15.32 46.00
CA MET A 760 -4.07 15.17 45.95
C MET A 760 -4.71 16.55 46.05
N ASN A 761 -5.53 16.92 45.08
CA ASN A 761 -6.31 18.16 45.10
C ASN A 761 -7.71 17.90 45.69
N ALA A 762 -8.36 18.93 46.27
CA ALA A 762 -9.68 18.79 46.89
C ALA A 762 -10.77 18.34 45.90
N ASN A 763 -10.62 18.64 44.61
CA ASN A 763 -11.52 18.20 43.54
C ASN A 763 -11.35 16.72 43.14
N GLY A 764 -10.42 15.98 43.75
CA GLY A 764 -10.17 14.56 43.49
C GLY A 764 -9.14 14.28 42.38
N TRP A 765 -8.61 15.31 41.72
CA TRP A 765 -7.50 15.14 40.79
C TRP A 765 -6.20 14.85 41.54
N LEU A 766 -5.51 13.80 41.12
CA LEU A 766 -4.20 13.43 41.62
C LEU A 766 -3.14 13.90 40.64
N GLU A 767 -2.32 14.85 41.07
CA GLU A 767 -1.17 15.33 40.32
C GLU A 767 0.09 14.57 40.73
N MET A 768 0.91 14.19 39.77
CA MET A 768 2.22 13.60 39.99
C MET A 768 3.27 14.34 39.18
N THR A 769 4.16 15.04 39.85
CA THR A 769 5.37 15.58 39.22
C THR A 769 6.54 14.64 39.50
N TYR A 770 7.33 14.30 38.49
CA TYR A 770 8.54 13.51 38.68
C TYR A 770 9.72 14.13 37.94
N GLU A 771 10.92 13.90 38.48
CA GLU A 771 12.17 14.39 37.92
C GLU A 771 13.20 13.27 37.86
N TYR A 772 13.85 13.10 36.70
CA TYR A 772 14.96 12.18 36.52
C TYR A 772 16.04 12.80 35.62
N ALA A 773 17.28 12.34 35.74
CA ALA A 773 18.37 12.72 34.84
C ALA A 773 19.03 11.45 34.28
N LEU A 774 19.16 11.38 32.96
CA LEU A 774 19.85 10.29 32.26
C LEU A 774 21.00 10.85 31.44
N ASN A 775 22.05 10.03 31.27
CA ASN A 775 23.22 10.34 30.46
C ASN A 775 23.67 9.09 29.68
N GLY A 776 23.38 9.05 28.38
CA GLY A 776 23.74 7.94 27.50
C GLY A 776 22.68 7.64 26.45
N ASP A 777 22.77 6.45 25.88
CA ASP A 777 21.90 5.97 24.81
C ASP A 777 20.85 4.99 25.33
N TYR A 778 19.58 5.31 25.13
CA TYR A 778 18.46 4.55 25.67
C TYR A 778 17.45 4.17 24.59
N ARG A 779 16.87 2.98 24.73
CA ARG A 779 15.74 2.56 23.88
C ARG A 779 14.50 3.38 24.17
N PHE A 780 14.22 3.64 25.44
CA PHE A 780 13.08 4.41 25.92
C PHE A 780 13.44 5.07 27.24
N ALA A 781 12.72 6.12 27.63
CA ALA A 781 12.91 6.81 28.90
C ALA A 781 11.58 7.35 29.42
N GLY A 782 11.40 7.35 30.74
CA GLY A 782 10.16 7.76 31.40
C GLY A 782 9.79 6.82 32.56
N ILE A 783 8.50 6.66 32.80
CA ILE A 783 7.97 5.88 33.93
C ILE A 783 6.85 4.92 33.51
N SER A 784 6.56 3.93 34.35
CA SER A 784 5.51 2.94 34.10
C SER A 784 4.71 2.57 35.35
N PHE A 785 3.54 1.98 35.11
CA PHE A 785 2.55 1.49 36.08
C PHE A 785 2.01 0.14 35.64
N ASN A 786 1.47 -0.62 36.59
CA ASN A 786 0.78 -1.87 36.31
C ASN A 786 -0.72 -1.64 36.15
N TYR A 787 -1.33 -2.38 35.21
CA TYR A 787 -2.77 -2.47 35.03
C TYR A 787 -3.12 -3.78 34.29
N PRO A 788 -4.13 -4.55 34.72
CA PRO A 788 -4.52 -5.78 34.02
C PRO A 788 -5.18 -5.48 32.68
N GLU A 789 -4.56 -5.93 31.58
CA GLU A 789 -5.10 -5.70 30.23
C GLU A 789 -6.51 -6.29 30.05
N ASN A 790 -6.79 -7.45 30.65
CA ASN A 790 -8.08 -8.13 30.58
C ASN A 790 -9.24 -7.32 31.19
N PHE A 791 -8.96 -6.23 31.91
CA PHE A 791 -9.98 -5.32 32.42
C PHE A 791 -10.30 -4.17 31.44
N VAL A 792 -9.51 -4.00 30.38
CA VAL A 792 -9.65 -2.88 29.44
C VAL A 792 -10.62 -3.22 28.31
N LEU A 793 -11.59 -2.33 28.10
CA LEU A 793 -12.56 -2.39 27.02
C LEU A 793 -12.12 -1.55 25.81
N GLY A 794 -11.40 -0.45 26.06
CA GLY A 794 -10.88 0.44 25.03
C GLY A 794 -10.32 1.73 25.64
N ALA A 795 -9.92 2.65 24.77
CA ALA A 795 -9.38 3.94 25.18
C ALA A 795 -9.78 5.04 24.20
N LYS A 796 -10.02 6.24 24.75
CA LYS A 796 -10.29 7.46 24.01
C LYS A 796 -9.22 8.48 24.36
N TRP A 797 -8.63 9.17 23.39
CA TRP A 797 -7.55 10.12 23.68
C TRP A 797 -7.50 11.27 22.70
N LEU A 798 -6.95 12.40 23.16
CA LEU A 798 -6.52 13.49 22.30
C LEU A 798 -5.00 13.39 22.12
N GLY A 799 -4.56 13.24 20.87
CA GLY A 799 -3.15 13.14 20.51
C GLY A 799 -2.98 12.78 19.03
N LYS A 800 -1.76 12.45 18.62
CA LYS A 800 -1.51 11.94 17.27
C LYS A 800 -1.85 10.45 17.19
N GLY A 801 -2.54 10.06 16.13
CA GLY A 801 -3.05 8.70 15.97
C GLY A 801 -3.81 8.50 14.65
N PRO A 802 -4.62 7.43 14.53
CA PRO A 802 -4.92 6.44 15.57
C PRO A 802 -3.91 5.28 15.66
N SER A 803 -3.00 5.16 14.70
CA SER A 803 -2.00 4.08 14.67
C SER A 803 -0.86 4.32 15.67
N ARG A 804 -0.25 3.22 16.13
CA ARG A 804 0.99 3.28 16.94
C ARG A 804 2.18 3.80 16.12
N VAL A 805 3.19 4.33 16.80
CA VAL A 805 4.39 4.90 16.20
C VAL A 805 5.68 4.28 16.75
N TRP A 806 6.78 4.51 16.04
CA TRP A 806 8.16 4.20 16.45
C TRP A 806 9.04 5.45 16.34
N LYS A 807 10.20 5.48 16.99
CA LYS A 807 11.11 6.65 16.94
C LYS A 807 11.42 7.09 15.51
N ASN A 808 11.70 6.12 14.64
CA ASN A 808 12.00 6.33 13.23
C ASN A 808 10.78 6.23 12.30
N ARG A 809 9.57 6.24 12.86
CA ARG A 809 8.29 6.24 12.13
C ARG A 809 7.23 6.97 12.95
N THR A 810 7.39 8.29 13.08
CA THR A 810 6.45 9.16 13.83
C THR A 810 5.47 9.90 12.93
N GLN A 811 5.76 9.95 11.63
CA GLN A 811 4.91 10.52 10.60
C GLN A 811 3.62 9.71 10.42
N GLY A 812 2.61 10.32 9.82
CA GLY A 812 1.31 9.72 9.50
C GLY A 812 0.22 10.01 10.52
N GLY A 813 0.58 10.20 11.80
CA GLY A 813 -0.36 10.52 12.87
C GLY A 813 -0.73 12.02 12.91
N VAL A 814 -2.03 12.33 12.91
CA VAL A 814 -2.55 13.70 13.04
C VAL A 814 -3.26 13.90 14.38
N TYR A 815 -3.29 15.13 14.90
CA TYR A 815 -4.09 15.40 16.10
C TYR A 815 -5.56 15.19 15.82
N ASN A 816 -6.17 14.38 16.66
CA ASN A 816 -7.61 14.21 16.72
C ASN A 816 -7.98 13.68 18.10
N VAL A 817 -9.27 13.59 18.37
CA VAL A 817 -9.79 12.73 19.42
C VAL A 817 -10.07 11.38 18.80
N TRP A 818 -9.30 10.37 19.21
CA TRP A 818 -9.39 9.01 18.73
C TRP A 818 -10.07 8.12 19.76
N GLU A 819 -10.64 7.01 19.33
CA GLU A 819 -11.19 5.98 20.21
C GLU A 819 -10.99 4.60 19.60
N ASN A 820 -10.27 3.73 20.32
CA ASN A 820 -9.99 2.37 19.91
C ASN A 820 -10.57 1.39 20.93
N ARG A 821 -11.19 0.31 20.45
CA ARG A 821 -11.54 -0.84 21.29
C ARG A 821 -10.30 -1.67 21.57
N ASN A 822 -10.26 -2.33 22.73
CA ASN A 822 -9.20 -3.27 23.04
C ASN A 822 -9.16 -4.41 22.00
N ASN A 823 -7.97 -4.68 21.46
CA ASN A 823 -7.72 -5.78 20.54
C ASN A 823 -6.30 -6.32 20.74
N ASN A 824 -6.10 -7.57 20.30
CA ASN A 824 -4.81 -8.27 20.31
C ASN A 824 -4.26 -8.43 18.89
N THR A 825 -4.51 -7.45 18.02
CA THR A 825 -4.05 -7.52 16.63
C THR A 825 -2.54 -7.63 16.59
N HIS A 826 -2.06 -8.66 15.92
CA HIS A 826 -0.66 -8.84 15.58
C HIS A 826 -0.54 -8.55 14.09
N THR A 827 0.24 -7.54 13.75
CA THR A 827 0.53 -7.26 12.35
C THR A 827 1.15 -8.48 11.67
N GLY A 828 0.79 -8.70 10.40
CA GLY A 828 1.22 -9.87 9.64
C GLY A 828 0.46 -11.16 9.99
N SER A 829 -0.59 -11.08 10.82
CA SER A 829 -1.33 -12.25 11.30
C SER A 829 -2.83 -11.99 11.41
N ALA A 830 -3.62 -13.03 11.12
CA ALA A 830 -5.06 -12.99 11.30
C ALA A 830 -5.41 -12.71 12.77
N PRO A 831 -6.41 -11.85 13.07
CA PRO A 831 -7.42 -11.31 12.15
C PRO A 831 -7.22 -9.85 11.62
N TRP A 832 -5.99 -9.30 11.48
CA TRP A 832 -5.72 -7.92 10.94
C TRP A 832 -6.72 -6.81 11.37
N ILE A 833 -7.06 -6.72 12.68
CA ILE A 833 -8.01 -5.71 13.18
C ILE A 833 -7.28 -4.39 13.49
N TYR A 834 -7.26 -3.48 12.54
CA TYR A 834 -6.65 -2.15 12.71
C TYR A 834 -7.68 -1.04 13.05
N PRO A 835 -7.28 0.03 13.74
CA PRO A 835 -5.94 0.27 14.32
C PRO A 835 -5.65 -0.64 15.53
N GLU A 836 -4.37 -0.92 15.77
CA GLU A 836 -3.94 -1.68 16.95
C GLU A 836 -4.28 -0.90 18.24
N PHE A 837 -4.72 -1.62 19.26
CA PHE A 837 -4.94 -1.01 20.58
C PHE A 837 -3.61 -0.80 21.34
N LYS A 838 -2.69 -1.75 21.19
CA LYS A 838 -1.42 -1.78 21.91
C LYS A 838 -0.32 -1.13 21.10
N GLY A 839 0.58 -0.40 21.76
CA GLY A 839 1.62 0.33 21.06
C GLY A 839 2.04 1.61 21.76
N TYR A 840 2.89 2.39 21.08
CA TYR A 840 3.26 3.75 21.49
C TYR A 840 2.40 4.77 20.75
N PHE A 841 1.81 5.70 21.47
CA PHE A 841 0.99 6.80 20.94
C PHE A 841 1.67 8.12 21.27
N SER A 842 1.75 9.04 20.30
CA SER A 842 2.57 10.25 20.42
C SER A 842 1.79 11.51 20.73
N ASP A 843 2.45 12.40 21.46
CA ASP A 843 1.95 13.69 21.94
C ASP A 843 0.52 13.62 22.49
N VAL A 844 0.32 12.71 23.43
CA VAL A 844 -0.96 12.51 24.12
C VAL A 844 -1.19 13.66 25.09
N VAL A 845 -2.28 14.41 24.86
CA VAL A 845 -2.74 15.50 25.72
C VAL A 845 -3.50 14.93 26.92
N TRP A 846 -4.44 14.04 26.64
CA TRP A 846 -5.17 13.26 27.62
C TRP A 846 -5.58 11.91 27.04
N LEU A 847 -5.74 10.90 27.89
CA LEU A 847 -6.17 9.55 27.61
C LEU A 847 -7.20 9.13 28.67
N GLU A 848 -8.38 8.72 28.23
CA GLU A 848 -9.40 8.07 29.05
C GLU A 848 -9.42 6.57 28.74
N MET A 849 -9.15 5.77 29.77
CA MET A 849 -9.24 4.31 29.71
C MET A 849 -10.64 3.87 30.11
N ASN A 850 -11.30 3.09 29.26
CA ASN A 850 -12.60 2.48 29.56
C ASN A 850 -12.38 1.02 30.01
N THR A 851 -12.81 0.70 31.22
CA THR A 851 -12.51 -0.59 31.85
C THR A 851 -13.71 -1.14 32.60
N VAL A 852 -13.68 -2.43 32.94
CA VAL A 852 -14.70 -3.06 33.78
C VAL A 852 -14.74 -2.52 35.22
N GLN A 853 -13.67 -1.83 35.66
CA GLN A 853 -13.59 -1.18 36.98
C GLN A 853 -14.02 0.29 36.95
N GLY A 854 -14.55 0.76 35.81
CA GLY A 854 -14.87 2.16 35.56
C GLY A 854 -13.81 2.86 34.70
N LYS A 855 -14.06 4.15 34.43
CA LYS A 855 -13.16 4.98 33.63
C LYS A 855 -12.09 5.63 34.48
N PHE A 856 -10.91 5.82 33.91
CA PHE A 856 -9.91 6.71 34.48
C PHE A 856 -9.23 7.53 33.38
N THR A 857 -8.86 8.75 33.73
CA THR A 857 -8.24 9.72 32.82
C THR A 857 -6.82 10.01 33.27
N ILE A 858 -5.92 10.11 32.29
CA ILE A 858 -4.58 10.69 32.45
C ILE A 858 -4.47 11.91 31.53
N ALA A 859 -3.80 12.97 31.98
CA ALA A 859 -3.43 14.12 31.16
C ALA A 859 -2.02 14.61 31.49
N SER A 860 -1.39 15.32 30.55
CA SER A 860 -0.09 15.98 30.78
C SER A 860 -0.11 17.44 30.30
N PRO A 861 0.24 18.40 31.17
CA PRO A 861 0.43 19.80 30.78
C PRO A 861 1.54 20.01 29.76
N GLU A 862 2.59 19.18 29.82
CA GLU A 862 3.74 19.25 28.92
C GLU A 862 3.47 18.54 27.59
N ASN A 863 4.15 18.98 26.52
CA ASN A 863 4.08 18.33 25.21
C ASN A 863 4.95 17.05 25.16
N ASP A 864 4.89 16.39 24.00
CA ASP A 864 5.74 15.29 23.58
C ASP A 864 5.66 14.07 24.52
N LEU A 865 4.53 13.89 25.19
CA LEU A 865 4.25 12.69 25.98
C LEU A 865 3.95 11.54 25.02
N TYR A 866 4.75 10.48 25.08
CA TYR A 866 4.38 9.19 24.54
C TYR A 866 3.64 8.37 25.61
N VAL A 867 2.55 7.73 25.22
CA VAL A 867 1.88 6.74 26.07
C VAL A 867 2.06 5.37 25.44
N ARG A 868 2.57 4.41 26.21
CA ARG A 868 2.57 3.00 25.82
C ARG A 868 1.39 2.29 26.44
N LEU A 869 0.59 1.63 25.62
CA LEU A 869 -0.48 0.73 26.05
C LEU A 869 -0.05 -0.72 25.90
N PHE A 870 0.19 -1.38 27.04
CA PHE A 870 0.42 -2.81 27.22
C PHE A 870 1.62 -3.40 26.45
N ASN A 871 1.88 -4.67 26.74
CA ASN A 871 2.83 -5.44 25.96
C ASN A 871 2.20 -5.87 24.65
N PHE A 872 2.95 -5.69 23.59
CA PHE A 872 2.61 -6.16 22.26
C PHE A 872 3.81 -6.91 21.70
N TYR A 873 3.55 -7.84 20.81
CA TYR A 873 4.63 -8.59 20.20
C TYR A 873 5.22 -7.78 19.06
N GLY A 874 6.53 -7.68 19.09
CA GLY A 874 7.28 -7.56 17.85
C GLY A 874 7.11 -8.85 17.08
N LEU A 875 6.16 -8.88 16.15
CA LEU A 875 6.43 -9.24 14.76
C LEU A 875 7.41 -10.43 14.64
N SER A 876 6.80 -11.63 14.69
CA SER A 876 7.37 -12.98 14.61
C SER A 876 8.72 -13.26 15.31
N GLY A 877 8.69 -13.61 16.60
CA GLY A 877 9.87 -14.09 17.35
C GLY A 877 9.54 -14.65 18.73
N VAL A 878 10.50 -15.35 19.37
CA VAL A 878 10.33 -15.96 20.72
C VAL A 878 10.27 -14.89 21.83
N ALA A 879 10.72 -13.66 21.54
CA ALA A 879 10.69 -12.51 22.45
C ALA A 879 10.22 -11.24 21.71
N SER A 880 9.56 -10.32 22.42
CA SER A 880 9.14 -9.03 21.84
C SER A 880 10.34 -8.21 21.35
N TYR A 881 10.28 -7.76 20.10
CA TYR A 881 11.26 -6.87 19.50
C TYR A 881 10.62 -5.64 18.81
N PRO A 882 11.10 -4.42 19.02
CA PRO A 882 12.09 -4.01 20.02
C PRO A 882 11.64 -4.35 21.45
N ALA A 883 12.61 -4.41 22.38
CA ALA A 883 12.31 -4.58 23.79
C ALA A 883 11.31 -3.52 24.27
N LEU A 884 10.46 -3.91 25.22
CA LEU A 884 9.42 -3.05 25.79
C LEU A 884 9.78 -2.65 27.24
N PRO A 885 9.32 -1.49 27.73
CA PRO A 885 9.51 -1.10 29.13
C PRO A 885 8.75 -2.04 30.09
N LEU A 886 9.21 -2.08 31.36
CA LEU A 886 8.50 -2.77 32.44
C LEU A 886 7.09 -2.17 32.68
N GLY A 887 6.22 -2.94 33.33
CA GLY A 887 4.84 -2.54 33.61
C GLY A 887 3.91 -2.71 32.40
N ASP A 888 2.73 -2.10 32.48
CA ASP A 888 1.66 -2.26 31.51
C ASP A 888 1.35 -0.94 30.80
N ILE A 889 1.23 0.16 31.54
CA ILE A 889 0.96 1.49 31.00
C ILE A 889 2.15 2.40 31.30
N SER A 890 2.77 2.95 30.26
CA SER A 890 3.98 3.76 30.39
C SER A 890 3.79 5.19 29.87
N PHE A 891 4.44 6.14 30.54
CA PHE A 891 4.48 7.55 30.20
C PHE A 891 5.92 7.91 29.89
N LEU A 892 6.21 8.14 28.62
CA LEU A 892 7.55 8.12 28.07
C LEU A 892 7.91 9.44 27.41
N ASP A 893 9.17 9.85 27.61
CA ASP A 893 9.81 10.98 26.94
C ASP A 893 10.57 10.52 25.68
N ALA A 894 10.81 9.22 25.55
CA ALA A 894 11.48 8.60 24.42
C ALA A 894 10.97 7.16 24.19
N ILE A 895 10.85 6.76 22.92
CA ILE A 895 10.41 5.43 22.47
C ILE A 895 11.46 4.78 21.56
N PRO A 896 11.46 3.45 21.37
CA PRO A 896 12.50 2.79 20.56
C PRO A 896 12.29 2.98 19.05
N PRO A 897 13.37 2.92 18.25
CA PRO A 897 13.28 2.73 16.80
C PRO A 897 12.96 1.27 16.45
N ILE A 898 12.46 1.04 15.23
CA ILE A 898 12.17 -0.30 14.67
C ILE A 898 13.03 -0.59 13.43
N GLY A 899 13.40 -1.86 13.26
CA GLY A 899 14.09 -2.37 12.06
C GLY A 899 13.15 -2.70 10.91
N SER A 900 13.67 -3.30 9.84
CA SER A 900 12.88 -3.62 8.65
C SER A 900 12.40 -5.06 8.55
N LYS A 901 13.22 -6.03 8.94
CA LYS A 901 12.83 -7.44 8.85
C LYS A 901 13.03 -8.11 10.21
N LEU A 902 11.88 -8.41 10.82
CA LEU A 902 11.79 -8.71 12.25
C LEU A 902 11.79 -10.23 12.50
N ALA A 903 11.29 -11.01 11.53
CA ALA A 903 11.51 -12.44 11.52
C ALA A 903 12.97 -12.78 11.13
N LEU A 904 13.45 -13.92 11.63
CA LEU A 904 14.67 -14.59 11.15
C LEU A 904 16.01 -13.83 11.33
N ASN A 905 16.06 -12.76 12.15
CA ASN A 905 17.28 -11.99 12.47
C ASN A 905 17.98 -11.32 11.27
N VAL A 906 17.29 -11.17 10.13
CA VAL A 906 17.85 -10.45 8.97
C VAL A 906 17.47 -8.98 9.13
N THR A 907 18.33 -8.13 9.68
CA THR A 907 18.15 -6.66 9.85
C THR A 907 17.10 -6.13 10.86
N PRO A 908 16.93 -6.71 12.07
CA PRO A 908 16.17 -6.03 13.13
C PRO A 908 16.88 -4.74 13.60
N ASP A 909 18.17 -4.59 13.29
CA ASP A 909 19.03 -3.51 13.74
C ASP A 909 18.70 -2.15 13.13
N ALA A 910 17.81 -1.42 13.79
CA ALA A 910 17.33 -0.11 13.35
C ALA A 910 18.45 0.92 13.15
N LYS A 911 19.59 0.81 13.84
CA LYS A 911 20.66 1.83 13.78
C LYS A 911 21.28 1.98 12.38
N ASN A 912 21.21 0.94 11.55
CA ASN A 912 21.76 0.97 10.20
C ASN A 912 20.79 1.64 9.21
N LEU A 913 19.53 1.85 9.59
CA LEU A 913 18.52 2.51 8.76
C LEU A 913 18.66 4.04 8.71
N GLY A 914 19.63 4.62 9.42
CA GLY A 914 19.93 6.05 9.41
C GLY A 914 19.78 6.72 10.78
N PRO A 915 19.99 8.05 10.85
CA PRO A 915 20.01 8.80 12.11
C PRO A 915 18.77 8.62 12.99
N LEU A 916 17.57 8.52 12.40
CA LEU A 916 16.36 8.29 13.18
C LEU A 916 16.32 6.88 13.79
N GLY A 917 17.00 5.92 13.18
CA GLY A 917 17.10 4.53 13.61
C GLY A 917 18.06 4.29 14.78
N GLU A 918 18.88 5.28 15.14
CA GLU A 918 19.78 5.19 16.30
C GLU A 918 19.00 5.16 17.63
N LEU A 919 19.67 4.85 18.74
CA LEU A 919 19.07 4.95 20.07
C LEU A 919 18.79 6.42 20.44
N ASN A 920 18.01 6.65 21.51
CA ASN A 920 17.78 8.00 22.00
C ASN A 920 18.98 8.46 22.82
N HIS A 921 19.70 9.46 22.33
CA HIS A 921 20.78 10.10 23.07
C HIS A 921 20.20 11.10 24.07
N ILE A 922 20.31 10.81 25.36
CA ILE A 922 19.75 11.63 26.44
C ILE A 922 20.88 12.08 27.35
N ASN A 923 21.02 13.40 27.53
CA ASN A 923 21.99 14.03 28.42
C ASN A 923 21.36 15.18 29.22
N THR A 924 20.06 15.06 29.53
CA THR A 924 19.26 16.13 30.14
C THR A 924 18.49 15.63 31.36
N THR A 925 18.21 16.55 32.28
CA THR A 925 17.20 16.37 33.32
C THR A 925 15.82 16.54 32.72
N LYS A 926 14.93 15.59 32.97
CA LYS A 926 13.52 15.63 32.59
C LYS A 926 12.66 15.81 33.82
N LYS A 927 11.74 16.76 33.75
CA LYS A 927 10.69 16.99 34.74
C LYS A 927 9.35 17.00 34.03
N ARG A 928 8.40 16.21 34.51
CA ARG A 928 7.07 16.08 33.90
C ARG A 928 5.98 15.98 34.95
N THR A 929 4.81 16.50 34.60
CA THR A 929 3.58 16.43 35.38
C THR A 929 2.58 15.49 34.70
N LEU A 930 2.03 14.55 35.46
CA LEU A 930 0.90 13.72 35.07
C LEU A 930 -0.28 14.00 35.99
N LEU A 931 -1.47 14.11 35.41
CA LEU A 931 -2.71 14.37 36.12
C LEU A 931 -3.61 13.17 35.94
N PHE A 932 -4.09 12.60 37.05
CA PHE A 932 -4.93 11.42 37.07
C PHE A 932 -6.29 11.73 37.69
N TYR A 933 -7.33 11.14 37.12
CA TYR A 933 -8.67 11.12 37.71
C TYR A 933 -9.27 9.71 37.58
N PHE A 934 -9.64 9.10 38.70
CA PHE A 934 -10.06 7.70 38.77
C PHE A 934 -11.57 7.56 38.94
N GLY A 935 -12.31 7.96 37.92
CA GLY A 935 -13.76 7.90 37.82
C GLY A 935 -14.26 8.82 36.72
N LEU A 936 -15.53 9.21 36.80
CA LEU A 936 -16.08 10.32 36.01
C LEU A 936 -16.06 11.61 36.86
N PRO A 937 -15.53 12.73 36.36
CA PRO A 937 -15.63 14.01 37.03
C PRO A 937 -17.11 14.33 37.33
N LYS A 938 -17.46 14.66 38.58
CA LYS A 938 -18.84 15.00 38.92
C LYS A 938 -19.24 16.28 38.16
N SER A 939 -20.38 16.24 37.47
CA SER A 939 -20.98 17.38 36.75
C SER A 939 -22.23 17.84 37.49
N ASP A 940 -22.41 19.16 37.61
CA ASP A 940 -23.61 19.76 38.21
C ASP A 940 -24.86 19.72 37.31
N ALA A 941 -24.73 19.28 36.05
CA ALA A 941 -25.88 19.16 35.15
C ALA A 941 -26.63 17.83 35.39
N PRO A 942 -27.93 17.85 35.75
CA PRO A 942 -28.73 16.64 35.82
C PRO A 942 -28.79 16.02 34.42
N GLN A 943 -28.15 14.87 34.23
CA GLN A 943 -28.46 14.03 33.07
C GLN A 943 -29.85 13.44 33.30
N GLN A 944 -30.88 14.16 32.86
CA GLN A 944 -32.22 13.61 32.77
C GLN A 944 -32.16 12.43 31.80
N PHE A 945 -32.21 11.22 32.33
CA PHE A 945 -32.48 10.04 31.54
C PHE A 945 -33.95 10.13 31.07
N ALA A 946 -34.17 10.68 29.88
CA ALA A 946 -35.47 10.60 29.24
C ALA A 946 -35.61 9.16 28.72
N MET A 947 -36.43 8.34 29.41
CA MET A 947 -36.86 7.06 28.88
C MET A 947 -37.46 7.31 27.49
N PRO A 948 -37.05 6.57 26.44
CA PRO A 948 -37.77 6.60 25.17
C PRO A 948 -39.25 6.33 25.42
N LYS A 949 -40.15 7.14 24.84
CA LYS A 949 -41.60 6.96 25.00
C LYS A 949 -42.11 5.61 24.47
N GLU A 950 -41.31 4.92 23.66
CA GLU A 950 -41.61 3.60 23.13
C GLU A 950 -40.44 2.64 23.35
N ASN A 951 -40.76 1.49 23.94
CA ASN A 951 -39.85 0.37 24.11
C ASN A 951 -39.82 -0.44 22.80
N ILE A 952 -38.83 -0.19 21.94
CA ILE A 952 -38.72 -0.84 20.62
C ILE A 952 -38.13 -2.27 20.71
N LEU A 953 -38.21 -2.93 21.88
CA LEU A 953 -37.74 -4.31 22.07
C LEU A 953 -38.87 -5.32 22.32
N THR A 954 -40.13 -4.92 22.15
CA THR A 954 -41.26 -5.85 22.10
C THR A 954 -42.27 -5.44 21.01
N ASN A 955 -41.99 -5.85 19.77
CA ASN A 955 -42.89 -6.56 18.85
C ASN A 955 -42.19 -6.82 17.52
#